data_AF-A0A545U9W4-F1
#
_entry.id   AF-A0A545U9W4-F1
#
_cell.length_a   1.000
_cell.length_b   1.000
_cell.length_c   1.000
_cell.angle_alpha   90.00
_cell.angle_beta   90.00
_cell.angle_gamma   90.00
#
_symmetry.space_group_name_H-M   'P 1'
#
loop_
_entity.id
_entity.type
_entity.pdbx_description
1 polymer ?
#
loop_
_entity_poly.entity_id
_entity_poly.type
_entity_poly.pdbx_seq_one_letter_code
_entity_poly.pdbx_strand_id
1 'polypeptide(L)'
;MLMILDAARLYSLYHSHHDRKKTMVHALCRPYLSVFTAVLLLSGCGFHAGSKPQAPVSLAAVTGTWIAPGTGLILRIEADALQTFYHTRATCAAGLRFASLAEAGQYLRDVRVETGVAELSLIPAGGAETDRIYFARAQALPQSCHGVDVAASFDPESTFQHFWHAFNDYYPFFAQRGVDWQQRYTQHRPRVTATTTQTQLFDLLTEMLSPLDDGHVSLVVATGELKKGYSPGVPRDWKVTANLARGGDRSGRAAVINYFNRRLETAHIDGDLALVESDGGAPAMVWGRLDGNVGYLQINQMQGFAPRRDDLLLNTAADLAAVEKVMDGVLDDLHGVTALVVDVRFNGGGADSIALAIAGRFADQKRLVFAKEKYNRGRATARAETYLQPHSGRRLQVPVALITGPDTASAAEIFTLALRQLPNVTHIGQPTRGILSDILDFTLASGWELGLSHEVYYDAGGRVHEAVGIVPDRRVPVTSFNGAVWGMFPAVTQALAGFDIDISLSATEFSVRLQTLMGDALVPGLAAAWVSDSAVLATHAAGYADIGKARKVTARTPFNLASVSKTFIGVAVAQAVEQGLIALDTRMGDLPMPLRVDSPNTPGADITLQHLVSHTAGIKDSDVYFCGYYIEQSKASLAAAMGMLDCPTPVRTEQAVFLADYLQRGGSLYDAAENFLAAPAGAVHFYSNVGAALASRMLAVATRTDFETWTERNIFTPLRMRDTHWFNSRFDGGGERPAVRYVIDGDKPVPLPEYALATWADGGLKSSAADMARYLLAIVRGGELDDRRIADAASVDAMLSPQTELPTLQGSQGIFWVNDGFLFGHDGSDPGATTQMFYDQYHDMGFVLLVNVSDLMDDNKALERRLRALVRLVYRRGLALRRDQ
;
A
#
# COMPACT_ATOMS: atom_id res chain seq x y z
N MET A 1 18.73 -4.58 18.35
CA MET A 1 19.17 -4.14 19.69
C MET A 1 20.69 -4.20 19.93
N LEU A 2 21.41 -5.27 19.57
CA LEU A 2 22.90 -5.32 19.64
C LEU A 2 23.59 -4.87 18.35
N MET A 3 22.84 -4.82 17.24
CA MET A 3 23.25 -4.13 16.00
C MET A 3 23.65 -2.66 16.24
N ILE A 4 23.11 -2.03 17.28
CA ILE A 4 23.42 -0.66 17.72
C ILE A 4 24.82 -0.58 18.33
N LEU A 5 25.23 -1.65 19.00
CA LEU A 5 26.53 -1.80 19.63
C LEU A 5 27.61 -2.07 18.57
N ASP A 6 27.28 -2.87 17.56
CA ASP A 6 28.11 -3.13 16.37
C ASP A 6 28.19 -1.91 15.44
N ALA A 7 27.05 -1.29 15.14
CA ALA A 7 26.95 -0.16 14.23
C ALA A 7 27.53 1.13 14.82
N ALA A 8 27.40 1.40 16.13
CA ALA A 8 28.02 2.57 16.75
C ALA A 8 29.57 2.47 16.74
N ARG A 9 30.12 1.25 16.90
CA ARG A 9 31.56 1.01 16.81
C ARG A 9 32.05 1.03 15.36
N LEU A 10 31.32 0.42 14.43
CA LEU A 10 31.60 0.47 12.99
C LEU A 10 31.48 1.89 12.43
N TYR A 11 30.53 2.69 12.90
CA TYR A 11 30.35 4.10 12.51
C TYR A 11 31.48 4.98 13.05
N SER A 12 31.91 4.76 14.30
CA SER A 12 33.09 5.39 14.90
C SER A 12 34.38 5.07 14.12
N LEU A 13 34.57 3.81 13.72
CA LEU A 13 35.69 3.38 12.88
C LEU A 13 35.59 3.97 11.45
N TYR A 14 34.39 4.04 10.87
CA TYR A 14 34.13 4.60 9.54
C TYR A 14 34.40 6.11 9.48
N HIS A 15 34.00 6.88 10.50
CA HIS A 15 34.22 8.33 10.56
C HIS A 15 35.62 8.72 11.04
N SER A 16 36.35 7.83 11.72
CA SER A 16 37.76 8.06 12.06
C SER A 16 38.70 8.06 10.82
N HIS A 17 38.26 7.47 9.70
CA HIS A 17 39.03 7.39 8.45
C HIS A 17 38.62 8.40 7.38
N HIS A 18 37.53 9.15 7.57
CA HIS A 18 36.97 10.08 6.58
C HIS A 18 36.58 11.43 7.20
N ASP A 19 37.50 12.10 7.90
CA ASP A 19 37.55 13.57 7.84
C ASP A 19 38.87 14.15 8.39
N ARG A 20 39.83 14.40 7.50
CA ARG A 20 40.85 15.44 7.74
C ARG A 20 40.29 16.78 7.25
N LYS A 21 39.32 17.35 7.98
CA LYS A 21 39.01 18.80 8.07
C LYS A 21 37.66 19.01 8.75
N LYS A 22 37.65 19.03 10.08
CA LYS A 22 36.85 19.99 10.87
C LYS A 22 37.33 20.02 12.31
N THR A 23 37.76 21.20 12.71
CA THR A 23 38.37 21.56 13.98
C THR A 23 37.31 21.70 15.07
N MET A 24 37.73 21.47 16.33
CA MET A 24 37.04 21.76 17.61
C MET A 24 35.87 20.85 18.00
N VAL A 25 36.16 19.69 18.60
CA VAL A 25 35.85 19.33 20.02
C VAL A 25 36.79 18.18 20.45
N HIS A 26 38.10 18.42 20.41
CA HIS A 26 39.11 17.51 20.96
C HIS A 26 40.11 18.34 21.77
N ALA A 27 39.66 18.84 22.91
CA ALA A 27 40.53 19.45 23.90
C ALA A 27 39.79 19.47 25.24
N LEU A 28 39.96 18.40 26.01
CA LEU A 28 40.02 18.36 27.48
C LEU A 28 39.83 16.90 27.92
N CYS A 29 40.95 16.16 28.03
CA CYS A 29 41.23 15.18 29.10
C CYS A 29 42.19 14.08 28.62
N ARG A 30 43.50 14.34 28.77
CA ARG A 30 44.53 13.44 29.30
C ARG A 30 45.82 14.28 29.46
N PRO A 31 46.67 14.07 30.49
CA PRO A 31 46.89 12.81 31.21
C PRO A 31 46.88 12.94 32.75
N TYR A 32 46.46 11.88 33.45
CA TYR A 32 47.10 11.48 34.71
C TYR A 32 47.16 9.96 34.73
N LEU A 33 48.39 9.45 34.61
CA LEU A 33 48.75 8.06 34.81
C LEU A 33 49.48 8.01 36.15
N SER A 34 48.77 7.74 37.25
CA SER A 34 49.39 7.37 38.53
C SER A 34 48.37 6.64 39.41
N VAL A 35 48.60 5.34 39.59
CA VAL A 35 48.28 4.53 40.79
C VAL A 35 46.95 4.86 41.49
N PHE A 36 45.88 4.10 41.18
CA PHE A 36 44.95 3.63 42.19
C PHE A 36 44.22 2.37 41.69
N THR A 37 44.69 1.24 42.21
CA THR A 37 43.95 -0.01 42.34
C THR A 37 42.69 0.25 43.19
N ALA A 38 41.60 -0.46 42.89
CA ALA A 38 40.32 -0.51 43.64
C ALA A 38 39.37 0.69 43.46
N VAL A 39 38.45 0.58 42.48
CA VAL A 39 37.03 0.21 42.67
C VAL A 39 36.41 0.31 41.27
N LEU A 40 36.04 -0.83 40.69
CA LEU A 40 35.29 -0.87 39.44
C LEU A 40 33.87 -0.34 39.70
N LEU A 41 33.64 0.91 39.34
CA LEU A 41 32.31 1.48 39.22
C LEU A 41 31.78 1.18 37.82
N LEU A 42 31.00 0.10 37.69
CA LEU A 42 29.86 0.09 36.76
C LEU A 42 28.75 0.96 37.38
N SER A 43 29.06 2.24 37.69
CA SER A 43 28.04 3.21 38.00
C SER A 43 27.47 3.68 36.67
N GLY A 44 26.31 3.15 36.30
CA GLY A 44 25.50 3.76 35.26
C GLY A 44 25.25 5.22 35.63
N CYS A 45 25.87 6.15 34.91
CA CYS A 45 25.50 7.55 34.96
C CYS A 45 24.13 7.69 34.26
N GLY A 46 23.06 7.48 35.03
CA GLY A 46 21.69 7.72 34.63
C GLY A 46 20.90 8.21 35.82
N PHE A 47 20.88 9.52 36.04
CA PHE A 47 20.00 10.14 37.04
C PHE A 47 18.54 9.94 36.61
N HIS A 48 17.79 9.15 37.39
CA HIS A 48 16.33 9.20 37.42
C HIS A 48 15.88 9.38 38.87
N ALA A 49 15.07 10.41 39.10
CA ALA A 49 14.49 10.72 40.40
C ALA A 49 13.45 9.63 40.75
N GLY A 50 13.83 8.66 41.58
CA GLY A 50 12.87 7.68 42.13
C GLY A 50 13.46 6.33 42.57
N SER A 51 14.63 5.90 42.08
CA SER A 51 15.22 4.61 42.45
C SER A 51 16.32 4.76 43.50
N LYS A 52 16.27 3.96 44.57
CA LYS A 52 17.37 3.84 45.55
C LYS A 52 18.68 3.46 44.81
N PRO A 53 19.83 4.07 45.12
CA PRO A 53 21.10 3.70 44.51
C PRO A 53 21.42 2.23 44.81
N GLN A 54 21.60 1.41 43.77
CA GLN A 54 22.08 0.04 43.91
C GLN A 54 23.57 0.05 44.28
N ALA A 55 23.97 -0.88 45.15
CA ALA A 55 25.38 -1.06 45.53
C ALA A 55 26.24 -1.44 44.31
N PRO A 56 27.51 -1.01 44.23
CA PRO A 56 28.38 -1.35 43.11
C PRO A 56 28.54 -2.87 42.97
N VAL A 57 28.26 -3.38 41.77
CA VAL A 57 28.43 -4.79 41.42
C VAL A 57 29.92 -5.12 41.37
N SER A 58 30.38 -6.16 42.08
CA SER A 58 31.79 -6.54 42.07
C SER A 58 32.17 -7.26 40.75
N LEU A 59 33.38 -6.99 40.25
CA LEU A 59 33.89 -7.63 39.03
C LEU A 59 33.89 -9.16 39.14
N ALA A 60 34.27 -9.70 40.30
CA ALA A 60 34.23 -11.14 40.57
C ALA A 60 32.82 -11.74 40.41
N ALA A 61 31.76 -10.96 40.68
CA ALA A 61 30.38 -11.41 40.54
C ALA A 61 29.91 -11.44 39.06
N VAL A 62 30.54 -10.69 38.15
CA VAL A 62 30.19 -10.67 36.72
C VAL A 62 31.17 -11.47 35.85
N THR A 63 32.40 -11.73 36.29
CA THR A 63 33.35 -12.54 35.51
C THR A 63 32.81 -13.95 35.26
N GLY A 64 32.95 -14.44 34.02
CA GLY A 64 32.50 -15.77 33.61
C GLY A 64 31.77 -15.80 32.27
N THR A 65 31.19 -16.96 31.95
CA THR A 65 30.38 -17.17 30.75
C THR A 65 28.90 -17.06 31.10
N TRP A 66 28.16 -16.30 30.30
CA TRP A 66 26.76 -15.99 30.49
C TRP A 66 26.01 -16.22 29.20
N ILE A 67 24.94 -17.02 29.23
CA ILE A 67 24.17 -17.36 28.04
C ILE A 67 22.79 -16.75 28.18
N ALA A 68 22.37 -15.97 27.18
CA ALA A 68 20.99 -15.51 27.07
C ALA A 68 20.12 -16.70 26.65
N PRO A 69 19.17 -17.16 27.50
CA PRO A 69 18.35 -18.30 27.17
C PRO A 69 17.53 -18.04 25.89
N GLY A 70 17.55 -19.01 24.97
CA GLY A 70 16.72 -18.99 23.76
C GLY A 70 17.30 -18.23 22.56
N THR A 71 18.32 -17.39 22.72
CA THR A 71 18.76 -16.45 21.65
C THR A 71 20.09 -16.81 20.98
N GLY A 72 20.84 -17.77 21.52
CA GLY A 72 22.19 -18.10 21.05
C GLY A 72 23.28 -17.08 21.43
N LEU A 73 22.92 -15.97 22.08
CA LEU A 73 23.88 -14.97 22.52
C LEU A 73 24.63 -15.41 23.78
N ILE A 74 25.96 -15.29 23.74
CA ILE A 74 26.84 -15.58 24.87
C ILE A 74 27.70 -14.36 25.17
N LEU A 75 27.81 -13.99 26.44
CA LEU A 75 28.80 -13.05 26.94
C LEU A 75 29.89 -13.80 27.70
N ARG A 76 31.14 -13.56 27.33
CA ARG A 76 32.31 -13.97 28.10
C ARG A 76 32.94 -12.70 28.68
N ILE A 77 32.77 -12.55 29.99
CA ILE A 77 33.26 -11.41 30.76
C ILE A 77 34.57 -11.84 31.44
N GLU A 78 35.66 -11.20 31.05
CA GLU A 78 37.01 -11.38 31.59
C GLU A 78 37.30 -10.28 32.62
N ALA A 79 38.55 -10.20 33.12
CA ALA A 79 38.91 -9.17 34.10
C ALA A 79 38.84 -7.74 33.52
N ASP A 80 39.18 -7.60 32.24
CA ASP A 80 39.28 -6.33 31.53
C ASP A 80 38.66 -6.36 30.12
N ALA A 81 37.99 -7.44 29.71
CA ALA A 81 37.41 -7.55 28.37
C ALA A 81 36.01 -8.17 28.39
N LEU A 82 35.21 -7.85 27.37
CA LEU A 82 33.95 -8.50 27.10
C LEU A 82 33.95 -9.01 25.66
N GLN A 83 33.71 -10.31 25.49
CA GLN A 83 33.57 -10.96 24.19
C GLN A 83 32.14 -11.47 24.04
N THR A 84 31.53 -11.21 22.89
CA THR A 84 30.24 -11.78 22.51
C THR A 84 30.42 -12.98 21.57
N PHE A 85 29.51 -13.94 21.63
CA PHE A 85 29.42 -15.04 20.66
C PHE A 85 27.97 -15.27 20.24
N TYR A 86 27.81 -15.72 19.00
CA TYR A 86 26.55 -16.15 18.40
C TYR A 86 26.63 -17.65 18.17
N HIS A 87 25.93 -18.40 19.01
CA HIS A 87 25.99 -19.84 19.09
C HIS A 87 24.76 -20.48 18.46
N THR A 88 24.95 -21.61 17.78
CA THR A 88 23.89 -22.56 17.42
C THR A 88 24.25 -23.93 17.98
N ARG A 89 23.35 -24.91 17.90
CA ARG A 89 23.64 -26.28 18.36
C ARG A 89 24.81 -26.94 17.63
N ALA A 90 25.20 -26.45 16.45
CA ALA A 90 26.26 -27.03 15.62
C ALA A 90 27.46 -26.10 15.36
N THR A 91 27.25 -24.78 15.40
CA THR A 91 28.23 -23.77 14.99
C THR A 91 28.36 -22.66 16.03
N CYS A 92 29.39 -21.83 15.90
CA CYS A 92 29.53 -20.60 16.68
C CYS A 92 30.31 -19.55 15.90
N ALA A 93 29.99 -18.28 16.11
CA ALA A 93 30.80 -17.14 15.65
C ALA A 93 31.14 -16.21 16.80
N ALA A 94 32.32 -15.60 16.74
CA ALA A 94 32.69 -14.51 17.63
C ALA A 94 32.09 -13.20 17.11
N GLY A 95 31.42 -12.47 17.99
CA GLY A 95 30.97 -11.10 17.74
C GLY A 95 31.97 -10.07 18.24
N LEU A 96 31.46 -8.92 18.70
CA LEU A 96 32.26 -7.84 19.28
C LEU A 96 33.13 -8.28 20.45
N ARG A 97 34.36 -7.74 20.44
CA ARG A 97 35.28 -7.69 21.58
C ARG A 97 35.48 -6.26 22.06
N PHE A 98 35.09 -5.97 23.30
CA PHE A 98 35.43 -4.70 23.98
C PHE A 98 36.74 -4.88 24.73
N ALA A 99 37.65 -3.92 24.56
CA ALA A 99 38.97 -3.95 25.18
C ALA A 99 38.96 -3.49 26.64
N SER A 100 37.82 -2.95 27.11
CA SER A 100 37.56 -2.64 28.51
C SER A 100 36.09 -2.78 28.88
N LEU A 101 35.78 -3.14 30.13
CA LEU A 101 34.40 -3.08 30.64
C LEU A 101 33.85 -1.64 30.71
N ALA A 102 34.74 -0.64 30.79
CA ALA A 102 34.35 0.76 30.71
C ALA A 102 33.86 1.14 29.30
N GLU A 103 34.50 0.62 28.25
CA GLU A 103 34.05 0.75 26.85
C GLU A 103 32.68 0.08 26.67
N ALA A 104 32.52 -1.15 27.16
CA ALA A 104 31.24 -1.86 27.12
C ALA A 104 30.12 -1.12 27.88
N GLY A 105 30.45 -0.52 29.04
CA GLY A 105 29.51 0.22 29.89
C GLY A 105 28.92 1.48 29.25
N GLN A 106 29.49 2.00 28.16
CA GLN A 106 28.90 3.13 27.41
C GLN A 106 27.61 2.73 26.68
N TYR A 107 27.43 1.45 26.45
CA TYR A 107 26.35 0.90 25.63
C TYR A 107 25.36 0.04 26.42
N LEU A 108 25.60 -0.11 27.72
CA LEU A 108 24.80 -0.89 28.64
C LEU A 108 24.33 0.01 29.79
N ARG A 109 23.06 -0.11 30.16
CA ARG A 109 22.43 0.56 31.31
C ARG A 109 21.93 -0.49 32.29
N ASP A 110 21.91 -0.14 33.58
CA ASP A 110 21.20 -0.90 34.63
C ASP A 110 21.53 -2.40 34.63
N VAL A 111 22.84 -2.67 34.70
CA VAL A 111 23.40 -4.02 34.83
C VAL A 111 23.13 -4.51 36.25
N ARG A 112 22.36 -5.59 36.38
CA ARG A 112 22.01 -6.21 37.66
C ARG A 112 22.59 -7.61 37.73
N VAL A 113 23.11 -7.97 38.91
CA VAL A 113 23.57 -9.33 39.20
C VAL A 113 22.87 -9.82 40.44
N GLU A 114 22.16 -10.93 40.30
CA GLU A 114 21.54 -11.60 41.43
C GLU A 114 22.36 -12.85 41.77
N THR A 115 23.26 -12.68 42.74
CA THR A 115 24.26 -13.70 43.12
C THR A 115 23.64 -14.97 43.68
N GLY A 116 22.43 -14.89 44.25
CA GLY A 116 21.70 -16.04 44.79
C GLY A 116 21.12 -16.99 43.73
N VAL A 117 20.82 -16.48 42.53
CA VAL A 117 20.27 -17.28 41.41
C VAL A 117 21.21 -17.34 40.20
N ALA A 118 22.43 -16.82 40.33
CA ALA A 118 23.45 -16.78 39.27
C ALA A 118 22.92 -16.21 37.95
N GLU A 119 22.18 -15.10 38.05
CA GLU A 119 21.57 -14.38 36.92
C GLU A 119 22.24 -13.01 36.74
N LEU A 120 22.49 -12.66 35.48
CA LEU A 120 22.95 -11.35 35.03
C LEU A 120 21.85 -10.77 34.16
N SER A 121 21.45 -9.52 34.37
CA SER A 121 20.57 -8.82 33.44
C SER A 121 21.10 -7.44 33.11
N LEU A 122 20.75 -6.94 31.92
CA LEU A 122 21.14 -5.62 31.44
C LEU A 122 20.05 -5.03 30.56
N ILE A 123 20.01 -3.71 30.47
CA ILE A 123 19.22 -2.98 29.48
C ILE A 123 20.21 -2.32 28.52
N PRO A 124 20.05 -2.41 27.19
CA PRO A 124 20.88 -1.63 26.28
C PRO A 124 20.72 -0.12 26.51
N ALA A 125 21.76 0.66 26.19
CA ALA A 125 21.70 2.11 26.32
C ALA A 125 20.49 2.68 25.54
N GLY A 126 19.68 3.45 26.26
CA GLY A 126 18.46 4.09 25.75
C GLY A 126 17.20 3.20 25.64
N GLY A 127 17.31 1.91 25.97
CA GLY A 127 16.16 1.00 26.09
C GLY A 127 15.28 1.26 27.33
N ALA A 128 14.07 0.72 27.32
CA ALA A 128 13.13 0.68 28.45
C ALA A 128 13.33 -0.58 29.31
N GLU A 129 12.65 -0.69 30.46
CA GLU A 129 12.70 -1.90 31.31
C GLU A 129 12.26 -3.17 30.56
N THR A 130 11.35 -3.01 29.59
CA THR A 130 10.88 -4.09 28.71
C THR A 130 11.97 -4.67 27.83
N ASP A 131 13.06 -3.93 27.60
CA ASP A 131 14.17 -4.33 26.74
C ASP A 131 15.26 -5.08 27.53
N ARG A 132 14.97 -5.47 28.78
CA ARG A 132 15.92 -6.16 29.65
C ARG A 132 16.23 -7.55 29.11
N ILE A 133 17.53 -7.82 28.94
CA ILE A 133 18.05 -9.13 28.55
C ILE A 133 18.53 -9.85 29.81
N TYR A 134 18.11 -11.09 29.98
CA TYR A 134 18.50 -11.97 31.08
C TYR A 134 19.49 -13.03 30.60
N PHE A 135 20.51 -13.27 31.39
CA PHE A 135 21.56 -14.25 31.13
C PHE A 135 21.71 -15.19 32.31
N ALA A 136 21.77 -16.48 32.02
CA ALA A 136 22.11 -17.51 32.99
C ALA A 136 23.61 -17.78 32.96
N ARG A 137 24.23 -17.92 34.14
CA ARG A 137 25.63 -18.33 34.22
C ARG A 137 25.82 -19.74 33.67
N ALA A 138 26.80 -19.90 32.78
CA ALA A 138 27.24 -21.20 32.28
C ALA A 138 28.52 -21.65 32.99
N GLN A 139 28.69 -22.97 33.16
CA GLN A 139 29.88 -23.55 33.77
C GLN A 139 31.14 -23.33 32.92
N ALA A 140 30.98 -23.37 31.59
CA ALA A 140 32.03 -23.14 30.62
C ALA A 140 31.44 -22.60 29.31
N LEU A 141 32.31 -22.10 28.44
CA LEU A 141 31.97 -21.76 27.07
C LEU A 141 31.56 -23.04 26.31
N PRO A 142 30.52 -23.03 25.45
CA PRO A 142 30.19 -24.19 24.64
C PRO A 142 31.35 -24.61 23.75
N GLN A 143 31.52 -25.92 23.55
CA GLN A 143 32.64 -26.47 22.81
C GLN A 143 32.74 -25.93 21.37
N SER A 144 31.60 -25.68 20.70
CA SER A 144 31.58 -25.11 19.35
C SER A 144 32.12 -23.67 19.29
N CYS A 145 32.22 -22.98 20.43
CA CYS A 145 32.76 -21.63 20.55
C CYS A 145 34.22 -21.59 21.00
N HIS A 146 34.86 -22.75 21.25
CA HIS A 146 36.27 -22.80 21.61
C HIS A 146 37.16 -22.49 20.41
N GLY A 147 38.13 -21.58 20.57
CA GLY A 147 39.06 -21.20 19.50
C GLY A 147 38.42 -20.41 18.36
N VAL A 148 37.20 -19.90 18.55
CA VAL A 148 36.54 -19.01 17.61
C VAL A 148 36.96 -17.58 17.93
N ASP A 149 37.79 -17.01 17.06
CA ASP A 149 38.19 -15.60 17.11
C ASP A 149 37.35 -14.76 16.14
N VAL A 150 37.36 -13.43 16.32
CA VAL A 150 36.70 -12.51 15.39
C VAL A 150 37.30 -12.72 14.00
N ALA A 151 36.47 -13.11 13.03
CA ALA A 151 36.93 -13.57 11.73
C ALA A 151 37.78 -12.50 11.01
N ALA A 152 39.04 -12.83 10.73
CA ALA A 152 39.94 -11.98 9.94
C ALA A 152 39.76 -12.17 8.42
N SER A 153 39.08 -13.25 7.99
CA SER A 153 38.85 -13.59 6.57
C SER A 153 37.51 -14.29 6.35
N PHE A 154 36.81 -13.92 5.27
CA PHE A 154 35.54 -14.52 4.85
C PHE A 154 35.71 -15.99 4.42
N ASP A 155 34.89 -16.89 4.98
CA ASP A 155 34.76 -18.29 4.56
C ASP A 155 33.31 -18.59 4.15
N PRO A 156 33.02 -18.88 2.87
CA PRO A 156 31.66 -19.11 2.40
C PRO A 156 31.01 -20.37 2.98
N GLU A 157 31.77 -21.44 3.26
CA GLU A 157 31.20 -22.69 3.76
C GLU A 157 30.78 -22.56 5.23
N SER A 158 31.64 -22.02 6.10
CA SER A 158 31.28 -21.73 7.49
C SER A 158 30.12 -20.73 7.58
N THR A 159 30.13 -19.69 6.75
CA THR A 159 29.04 -18.70 6.71
C THR A 159 27.71 -19.35 6.36
N PHE A 160 27.67 -20.20 5.32
CA PHE A 160 26.47 -20.92 4.92
C PHE A 160 25.97 -21.87 6.02
N GLN A 161 26.87 -22.63 6.65
CA GLN A 161 26.47 -23.55 7.72
C GLN A 161 25.92 -22.78 8.92
N HIS A 162 26.57 -21.69 9.32
CA HIS A 162 26.11 -20.87 10.43
C HIS A 162 24.74 -20.24 10.14
N PHE A 163 24.56 -19.71 8.92
CA PHE A 163 23.28 -19.20 8.44
C PHE A 163 22.17 -20.23 8.54
N TRP A 164 22.40 -21.42 8.01
CA TRP A 164 21.37 -22.45 7.99
C TRP A 164 20.98 -22.89 9.40
N HIS A 165 21.97 -23.06 10.28
CA HIS A 165 21.76 -23.46 11.67
C HIS A 165 21.09 -22.37 12.51
N ALA A 166 21.38 -21.09 12.27
CA ALA A 166 20.71 -19.98 12.96
C ALA A 166 19.18 -20.05 12.72
N PHE A 167 18.77 -20.18 11.47
CA PHE A 167 17.36 -20.36 11.11
C PHE A 167 16.78 -21.67 11.65
N ASN A 168 17.50 -22.79 11.50
CA ASN A 168 17.03 -24.10 11.94
C ASN A 168 16.81 -24.19 13.47
N ASP A 169 17.58 -23.45 14.25
CA ASP A 169 17.53 -23.50 15.70
C ASP A 169 16.59 -22.44 16.29
N TYR A 170 16.50 -21.24 15.68
CA TYR A 170 15.82 -20.10 16.28
C TYR A 170 14.57 -19.61 15.54
N TYR A 171 14.33 -20.03 14.29
CA TYR A 171 13.13 -19.64 13.54
C TYR A 171 11.99 -20.68 13.71
N PRO A 172 10.83 -20.32 14.29
CA PRO A 172 9.76 -21.28 14.54
C PRO A 172 8.75 -21.43 13.38
N PHE A 173 8.74 -20.53 12.41
CA PHE A 173 7.56 -20.32 11.56
C PHE A 173 7.59 -21.04 10.20
N PHE A 174 8.51 -21.99 9.99
CA PHE A 174 8.61 -22.73 8.73
C PHE A 174 7.29 -23.39 8.31
N ALA A 175 6.58 -24.00 9.26
CA ALA A 175 5.31 -24.68 8.97
C ALA A 175 4.20 -23.68 8.59
N GLN A 176 4.08 -22.57 9.33
CA GLN A 176 3.13 -21.49 9.08
C GLN A 176 3.36 -20.83 7.72
N ARG A 177 4.62 -20.83 7.27
CA ARG A 177 5.06 -20.20 6.01
C ARG A 177 5.13 -21.21 4.84
N GLY A 178 4.80 -22.48 5.08
CA GLY A 178 4.81 -23.52 4.05
C GLY A 178 6.21 -23.84 3.49
N VAL A 179 7.27 -23.64 4.27
CA VAL A 179 8.66 -23.81 3.84
C VAL A 179 9.29 -25.03 4.51
N ASP A 180 9.77 -25.99 3.71
CA ASP A 180 10.65 -27.06 4.19
C ASP A 180 12.11 -26.59 4.21
N TRP A 181 12.58 -26.17 5.39
CA TRP A 181 13.95 -25.66 5.57
C TRP A 181 15.04 -26.71 5.34
N GLN A 182 14.74 -27.99 5.56
CA GLN A 182 15.69 -29.07 5.32
C GLN A 182 15.81 -29.38 3.83
N GLN A 183 14.70 -29.34 3.10
CA GLN A 183 14.72 -29.45 1.64
C GLN A 183 15.54 -28.31 1.03
N ARG A 184 15.35 -27.08 1.52
CA ARG A 184 16.15 -25.92 1.10
C ARG A 184 17.64 -26.15 1.32
N TYR A 185 18.06 -26.69 2.47
CA TYR A 185 19.46 -27.06 2.69
C TYR A 185 20.00 -28.00 1.62
N THR A 186 19.30 -29.11 1.39
CA THR A 186 19.73 -30.17 0.47
C THR A 186 19.88 -29.65 -0.96
N GLN A 187 19.02 -28.71 -1.38
CA GLN A 187 19.07 -28.09 -2.70
C GLN A 187 20.22 -27.07 -2.85
N HIS A 188 20.54 -26.32 -1.80
CA HIS A 188 21.45 -25.16 -1.90
C HIS A 188 22.87 -25.46 -1.42
N ARG A 189 23.06 -26.33 -0.41
CA ARG A 189 24.38 -26.66 0.15
C ARG A 189 25.40 -27.10 -0.92
N PRO A 190 25.06 -27.97 -1.91
CA PRO A 190 26.05 -28.41 -2.92
C PRO A 190 26.59 -27.29 -3.81
N ARG A 191 25.90 -26.14 -3.89
CA ARG A 191 26.32 -24.96 -4.67
C ARG A 191 27.35 -24.09 -3.94
N VAL A 192 27.60 -24.34 -2.65
CA VAL A 192 28.55 -23.59 -1.82
C VAL A 192 29.86 -24.36 -1.69
N THR A 193 30.96 -23.72 -2.08
CA THR A 193 32.31 -24.28 -2.07
C THR A 193 33.29 -23.23 -1.52
N ALA A 194 34.52 -23.63 -1.22
CA ALA A 194 35.58 -22.71 -0.79
C ALA A 194 35.87 -21.56 -1.78
N THR A 195 35.47 -21.69 -3.06
CA THR A 195 35.65 -20.65 -4.10
C THR A 195 34.41 -19.78 -4.33
N THR A 196 33.31 -20.02 -3.61
CA THR A 196 32.09 -19.21 -3.74
C THR A 196 32.34 -17.77 -3.29
N THR A 197 32.02 -16.79 -4.14
CA THR A 197 32.23 -15.37 -3.83
C THR A 197 31.17 -14.84 -2.86
N GLN A 198 31.44 -13.70 -2.23
CA GLN A 198 30.46 -13.03 -1.35
C GLN A 198 29.14 -12.73 -2.08
N THR A 199 29.19 -12.25 -3.33
CA THR A 199 27.98 -11.96 -4.11
C THR A 199 27.19 -13.23 -4.42
N GLN A 200 27.87 -14.29 -4.84
CA GLN A 200 27.22 -15.59 -5.12
C GLN A 200 26.57 -16.17 -3.88
N LEU A 201 27.26 -16.11 -2.73
CA LEU A 201 26.70 -16.59 -1.48
C LEU A 201 25.49 -15.74 -1.07
N PHE A 202 25.61 -14.41 -1.11
CA PHE A 202 24.49 -13.52 -0.78
C PHE A 202 23.25 -13.85 -1.61
N ASP A 203 23.38 -13.90 -2.94
CA ASP A 203 22.25 -14.16 -3.84
C ASP A 203 21.62 -15.55 -3.54
N LEU A 204 22.43 -16.56 -3.27
CA LEU A 204 21.98 -17.89 -2.86
C LEU A 204 21.26 -17.90 -1.50
N LEU A 205 21.77 -17.17 -0.50
CA LEU A 205 21.08 -17.05 0.80
C LEU A 205 19.74 -16.32 0.63
N THR A 206 19.68 -15.26 -0.20
CA THR A 206 18.40 -14.57 -0.47
C THR A 206 17.40 -15.45 -1.23
N GLU A 207 17.86 -16.32 -2.13
CA GLU A 207 17.04 -17.32 -2.80
C GLU A 207 16.40 -18.27 -1.76
N MET A 208 17.16 -18.69 -0.75
CA MET A 208 16.65 -19.52 0.35
C MET A 208 15.65 -18.80 1.24
N LEU A 209 15.84 -17.49 1.50
CA LEU A 209 14.97 -16.68 2.36
C LEU A 209 13.69 -16.22 1.68
N SER A 210 13.71 -15.98 0.36
CA SER A 210 12.60 -15.44 -0.42
C SER A 210 11.21 -16.05 -0.18
N PRO A 211 11.04 -17.37 -0.01
CA PRO A 211 9.73 -17.98 0.17
C PRO A 211 9.18 -17.84 1.59
N LEU A 212 9.98 -17.36 2.56
CA LEU A 212 9.48 -17.08 3.90
C LEU A 212 8.49 -15.90 3.87
N ASP A 213 8.68 -14.90 3.00
CA ASP A 213 7.85 -13.69 2.95
C ASP A 213 7.61 -13.07 4.36
N ASP A 214 8.66 -13.06 5.18
CA ASP A 214 8.63 -12.60 6.57
C ASP A 214 9.35 -11.26 6.72
N GLY A 215 8.60 -10.19 6.99
CA GLY A 215 9.14 -8.83 7.08
C GLY A 215 10.19 -8.60 8.17
N HIS A 216 10.33 -9.51 9.14
CA HIS A 216 11.37 -9.48 10.16
C HIS A 216 12.62 -10.29 9.77
N VAL A 217 12.57 -11.03 8.66
CA VAL A 217 13.73 -11.67 8.07
C VAL A 217 14.53 -10.64 7.28
N SER A 218 15.81 -10.52 7.60
CA SER A 218 16.74 -9.70 6.85
C SER A 218 18.13 -10.31 6.79
N LEU A 219 18.88 -9.92 5.76
CA LEU A 219 20.30 -10.23 5.62
C LEU A 219 21.03 -8.97 5.17
N VAL A 220 21.99 -8.50 5.95
CA VAL A 220 22.73 -7.26 5.71
C VAL A 220 24.22 -7.52 5.69
N VAL A 221 24.88 -7.00 4.65
CA VAL A 221 26.34 -6.97 4.51
C VAL A 221 26.78 -5.51 4.50
N ALA A 222 27.36 -5.05 5.61
CA ALA A 222 27.71 -3.64 5.82
C ALA A 222 29.21 -3.35 5.68
N THR A 223 30.06 -4.38 5.60
CA THR A 223 31.52 -4.28 5.62
C THR A 223 32.15 -4.98 4.40
N GLY A 224 33.36 -4.57 4.03
CA GLY A 224 34.05 -5.10 2.84
C GLY A 224 33.61 -4.44 1.52
N GLU A 225 33.92 -5.12 0.39
CA GLU A 225 33.58 -4.63 -0.97
C GLU A 225 32.10 -4.79 -1.32
N LEU A 226 31.41 -5.76 -0.70
CA LEU A 226 29.98 -6.00 -0.93
C LEU A 226 29.14 -5.24 0.10
N LYS A 227 28.39 -4.23 -0.34
CA LYS A 227 27.37 -3.56 0.47
C LYS A 227 25.98 -3.87 -0.08
N LYS A 228 25.30 -4.84 0.52
CA LYS A 228 24.00 -5.35 0.05
C LYS A 228 23.08 -5.65 1.25
N GLY A 229 21.78 -5.54 1.02
CA GLY A 229 20.75 -5.84 2.01
C GLY A 229 19.60 -6.58 1.37
N TYR A 230 18.98 -7.48 2.14
CA TYR A 230 17.78 -8.21 1.76
C TYR A 230 16.75 -8.10 2.88
N SER A 231 15.51 -7.87 2.47
CA SER A 231 14.29 -8.02 3.25
C SER A 231 13.17 -8.34 2.24
N PRO A 232 12.14 -9.12 2.61
CA PRO A 232 11.03 -9.41 1.71
C PRO A 232 10.39 -8.15 1.11
N GLY A 233 9.95 -8.27 -0.14
CA GLY A 233 9.36 -7.16 -0.88
C GLY A 233 8.03 -6.69 -0.30
N VAL A 234 7.67 -5.44 -0.60
CA VAL A 234 6.43 -4.85 -0.11
C VAL A 234 5.21 -5.47 -0.82
N PRO A 235 4.14 -5.86 -0.10
CA PRO A 235 2.96 -6.51 -0.69
C PRO A 235 2.29 -5.70 -1.81
N ARG A 236 1.48 -6.37 -2.63
CA ARG A 236 0.82 -5.76 -3.80
C ARG A 236 -0.05 -4.55 -3.43
N ASP A 237 -0.77 -4.62 -2.31
CA ASP A 237 -1.62 -3.54 -1.81
C ASP A 237 -0.82 -2.28 -1.47
N TRP A 238 0.43 -2.45 -1.05
CA TRP A 238 1.34 -1.32 -0.86
C TRP A 238 1.69 -0.63 -2.17
N LYS A 239 1.85 -1.38 -3.27
CA LYS A 239 2.15 -0.78 -4.59
C LYS A 239 0.98 0.08 -5.07
N VAL A 240 -0.26 -0.37 -4.85
CA VAL A 240 -1.48 0.44 -5.08
C VAL A 240 -1.47 1.69 -4.21
N THR A 241 -1.14 1.51 -2.94
CA THR A 241 -1.06 2.58 -1.93
C THR A 241 0.04 3.60 -2.28
N ALA A 242 1.22 3.16 -2.72
CA ALA A 242 2.32 4.02 -3.18
C ALA A 242 1.99 4.75 -4.49
N ASN A 243 1.12 4.17 -5.34
CA ASN A 243 0.67 4.80 -6.56
C ASN A 243 -0.31 5.96 -6.33
N LEU A 244 -1.09 5.97 -5.23
CA LEU A 244 -1.89 7.13 -4.80
C LEU A 244 -1.07 8.42 -4.70
N ALA A 245 0.20 8.31 -4.32
CA ALA A 245 1.11 9.43 -4.09
C ALA A 245 1.76 9.98 -5.37
N ARG A 246 1.58 9.35 -6.54
CA ARG A 246 2.28 9.72 -7.78
C ARG A 246 1.67 10.95 -8.45
N GLY A 247 2.10 12.11 -7.95
CA GLY A 247 2.31 13.34 -8.70
C GLY A 247 3.76 13.81 -8.48
N GLY A 248 4.72 13.18 -9.19
CA GLY A 248 6.16 13.44 -9.09
C GLY A 248 6.98 12.38 -8.34
N ASP A 249 8.28 12.66 -8.17
CA ASP A 249 9.36 11.82 -7.58
C ASP A 249 9.16 11.42 -6.08
N ARG A 250 7.93 11.52 -5.57
CA ARG A 250 7.56 11.26 -4.18
C ARG A 250 7.01 9.84 -4.02
N SER A 251 7.84 8.85 -4.31
CA SER A 251 7.52 7.46 -4.00
C SER A 251 7.88 7.14 -2.54
N GLY A 252 6.97 6.51 -1.79
CA GLY A 252 7.25 6.06 -0.42
C GLY A 252 6.10 6.25 0.57
N ARG A 253 6.26 5.65 1.75
CA ARG A 253 5.22 5.55 2.79
C ARG A 253 4.67 6.86 3.27
N ALA A 254 5.54 7.83 3.47
CA ALA A 254 5.16 9.17 3.89
C ALA A 254 4.24 9.86 2.88
N ALA A 255 4.51 9.70 1.58
CA ALA A 255 3.75 10.36 0.54
C ALA A 255 2.30 9.85 0.50
N VAL A 256 2.10 8.55 0.75
CA VAL A 256 0.76 7.94 0.86
C VAL A 256 0.01 8.48 2.06
N ILE A 257 0.61 8.39 3.26
CA ILE A 257 -0.02 8.85 4.50
C ILE A 257 -0.44 10.32 4.36
N ASN A 258 0.46 11.16 3.84
CA ASN A 258 0.18 12.57 3.62
C ASN A 258 -0.90 12.80 2.54
N TYR A 259 -0.96 11.99 1.49
CA TYR A 259 -2.03 12.05 0.49
C TYR A 259 -3.38 11.70 1.12
N PHE A 260 -3.44 10.59 1.84
CA PHE A 260 -4.63 10.11 2.54
C PHE A 260 -5.14 11.17 3.52
N ASN A 261 -4.27 11.70 4.38
CA ASN A 261 -4.65 12.66 5.42
C ASN A 261 -5.23 13.95 4.82
N ARG A 262 -4.63 14.50 3.75
CA ARG A 262 -5.21 15.67 3.04
C ARG A 262 -6.59 15.36 2.46
N ARG A 263 -6.80 14.16 1.93
CA ARG A 263 -8.09 13.75 1.36
C ARG A 263 -9.14 13.51 2.45
N LEU A 264 -8.74 12.95 3.58
CA LEU A 264 -9.62 12.73 4.73
C LEU A 264 -10.06 14.07 5.32
N GLU A 265 -9.11 14.99 5.52
CA GLU A 265 -9.33 16.34 6.00
C GLU A 265 -10.39 17.07 5.17
N THR A 266 -10.20 17.12 3.85
CA THR A 266 -11.16 17.77 2.93
C THR A 266 -12.51 17.05 2.77
N ALA A 267 -12.67 15.84 3.30
CA ALA A 267 -13.88 15.04 3.13
C ALA A 267 -14.74 14.93 4.39
N HIS A 268 -14.12 14.81 5.56
CA HIS A 268 -14.80 14.40 6.79
C HIS A 268 -14.36 15.13 8.06
N ILE A 269 -13.29 15.93 8.02
CA ILE A 269 -12.78 16.60 9.23
C ILE A 269 -13.41 17.98 9.37
N ASP A 270 -13.90 18.27 10.56
CA ASP A 270 -14.32 19.62 10.96
C ASP A 270 -13.08 20.37 11.50
N GLY A 271 -12.54 21.27 10.69
CA GLY A 271 -11.28 21.98 10.96
C GLY A 271 -10.05 21.28 10.34
N ASP A 272 -8.89 21.56 10.92
CA ASP A 272 -7.60 21.00 10.47
C ASP A 272 -7.19 19.80 11.34
N LEU A 273 -6.47 18.85 10.74
CA LEU A 273 -5.86 17.74 11.48
C LEU A 273 -4.64 18.23 12.27
N ALA A 274 -4.61 17.92 13.57
CA ALA A 274 -3.41 18.07 14.39
C ALA A 274 -2.46 16.89 14.14
N LEU A 275 -1.14 17.13 14.26
CA LEU A 275 -0.14 16.11 13.97
C LEU A 275 1.11 16.22 14.85
N VAL A 276 1.82 15.10 14.97
CA VAL A 276 3.20 15.02 15.45
C VAL A 276 4.09 14.59 14.29
N GLU A 277 5.03 15.44 13.90
CA GLU A 277 6.02 15.15 12.86
C GLU A 277 6.95 13.99 13.25
N SER A 278 7.52 13.34 12.25
CA SER A 278 8.61 12.38 12.45
C SER A 278 9.73 12.61 11.44
N ASP A 279 10.93 12.13 11.76
CA ASP A 279 12.13 12.29 10.92
C ASP A 279 12.03 11.59 9.54
N GLY A 280 10.93 10.87 9.26
CA GLY A 280 10.64 10.17 8.01
C GLY A 280 9.69 10.90 7.05
N GLY A 281 9.28 12.13 7.36
CA GLY A 281 8.42 12.98 6.51
C GLY A 281 6.93 12.59 6.50
N ALA A 282 6.54 11.51 7.19
CA ALA A 282 5.15 11.22 7.55
C ALA A 282 4.95 11.58 9.03
N PRO A 283 3.79 12.10 9.43
CA PRO A 283 3.50 12.31 10.84
C PRO A 283 3.45 10.98 11.59
N ALA A 284 4.06 10.91 12.77
CA ALA A 284 4.00 9.74 13.66
C ALA A 284 2.57 9.49 14.15
N MET A 285 1.81 10.57 14.38
CA MET A 285 0.43 10.53 14.86
C MET A 285 -0.35 11.73 14.29
N VAL A 286 -1.62 11.53 13.99
CA VAL A 286 -2.54 12.55 13.45
C VAL A 286 -3.91 12.41 14.11
N TRP A 287 -4.56 13.49 14.49
CA TRP A 287 -5.89 13.44 15.11
C TRP A 287 -6.77 14.65 14.76
N GLY A 288 -8.08 14.48 14.94
CA GLY A 288 -9.08 15.50 14.69
C GLY A 288 -10.49 15.01 15.01
N ARG A 289 -11.51 15.78 14.61
CA ARG A 289 -12.93 15.41 14.76
C ARG A 289 -13.56 15.14 13.40
N LEU A 290 -14.23 14.00 13.28
CA LEU A 290 -15.07 13.62 12.14
C LEU A 290 -16.50 14.12 12.33
N ASP A 291 -17.29 14.01 11.25
CA ASP A 291 -18.75 14.12 11.26
C ASP A 291 -19.38 13.42 12.49
N GLY A 292 -20.38 14.04 13.11
CA GLY A 292 -21.11 13.45 14.24
C GLY A 292 -20.42 13.53 15.60
N ASN A 293 -19.42 14.41 15.77
CA ASN A 293 -18.63 14.53 17.02
C ASN A 293 -17.93 13.21 17.40
N VAL A 294 -17.36 12.55 16.39
CA VAL A 294 -16.54 11.35 16.52
C VAL A 294 -15.07 11.76 16.46
N GLY A 295 -14.26 11.33 17.43
CA GLY A 295 -12.82 11.55 17.37
C GLY A 295 -12.16 10.68 16.31
N TYR A 296 -11.08 11.15 15.71
CA TYR A 296 -10.21 10.37 14.84
C TYR A 296 -8.78 10.45 15.35
N LEU A 297 -8.13 9.29 15.49
CA LEU A 297 -6.74 9.16 15.92
C LEU A 297 -6.04 8.15 14.99
N GLN A 298 -5.20 8.65 14.10
CA GLN A 298 -4.30 7.84 13.29
C GLN A 298 -2.93 7.75 13.95
N ILE A 299 -2.42 6.52 14.09
CA ILE A 299 -1.09 6.27 14.66
C ILE A 299 -0.29 5.54 13.59
N ASN A 300 0.78 6.17 13.09
CA ASN A 300 1.56 5.67 11.95
C ASN A 300 2.87 4.98 12.38
N GLN A 301 3.31 5.18 13.62
CA GLN A 301 4.50 4.56 14.21
C GLN A 301 4.31 4.33 15.71
N MET A 302 4.95 3.31 16.26
CA MET A 302 5.06 3.07 17.71
C MET A 302 6.47 3.42 18.22
N GLN A 303 7.07 4.46 17.64
CA GLN A 303 8.42 4.97 17.91
C GLN A 303 8.59 6.37 17.29
N GLY A 304 9.68 7.08 17.64
CA GLY A 304 10.03 8.36 17.02
C GLY A 304 9.21 9.55 17.50
N PHE A 305 8.78 9.52 18.76
CA PHE A 305 8.08 10.65 19.42
C PHE A 305 9.05 11.62 20.10
N ALA A 306 10.26 11.16 20.40
CA ALA A 306 11.38 11.99 20.84
C ALA A 306 12.35 12.25 19.68
N PRO A 307 13.07 13.38 19.69
CA PRO A 307 14.08 13.69 18.68
C PRO A 307 15.11 12.56 18.55
N ARG A 308 15.47 12.20 17.31
CA ARG A 308 16.58 11.28 17.06
C ARG A 308 17.87 11.82 17.67
N ARG A 309 18.68 10.89 18.18
CA ARG A 309 20.06 11.16 18.57
C ARG A 309 20.98 10.85 17.39
N ASP A 310 22.12 11.54 17.35
CA ASP A 310 23.18 11.26 16.37
C ASP A 310 23.88 9.92 16.62
N ASP A 311 23.65 9.30 17.79
CA ASP A 311 24.07 7.95 18.09
C ASP A 311 22.99 6.93 17.69
N LEU A 312 23.39 5.77 17.18
CA LEU A 312 22.47 4.70 16.74
C LEU A 312 21.71 4.04 17.92
N LEU A 313 21.73 4.63 19.12
CA LEU A 313 21.18 4.04 20.34
C LEU A 313 19.65 4.02 20.30
N LEU A 314 19.05 3.04 20.99
CA LEU A 314 17.60 3.02 21.20
C LEU A 314 17.18 4.30 21.89
N ASN A 315 16.00 4.82 21.55
CA ASN A 315 15.43 5.97 22.25
C ASN A 315 14.10 5.62 22.94
N THR A 316 13.82 4.32 23.14
CA THR A 316 12.53 3.81 23.64
C THR A 316 12.10 4.49 24.93
N ALA A 317 13.02 4.74 25.88
CA ALA A 317 12.67 5.40 27.13
C ALA A 317 12.26 6.87 26.95
N ALA A 318 12.92 7.60 26.04
CA ALA A 318 12.56 8.99 25.75
C ALA A 318 11.29 9.07 24.91
N ASP A 319 11.13 8.17 23.94
CA ASP A 319 9.91 8.02 23.14
C ASP A 319 8.71 7.72 24.04
N LEU A 320 8.86 6.83 25.02
CA LEU A 320 7.82 6.53 26.00
C LEU A 320 7.45 7.78 26.81
N ALA A 321 8.42 8.57 27.26
CA ALA A 321 8.13 9.82 27.97
C ALA A 321 7.49 10.89 27.06
N ALA A 322 7.84 10.91 25.77
CA ALA A 322 7.30 11.85 24.80
C ALA A 322 5.87 11.50 24.39
N VAL A 323 5.60 10.22 24.12
CA VAL A 323 4.26 9.75 23.71
C VAL A 323 3.22 9.97 24.81
N GLU A 324 3.59 9.87 26.09
CA GLU A 324 2.67 10.17 27.19
C GLU A 324 2.19 11.65 27.17
N LYS A 325 3.08 12.59 26.81
CA LYS A 325 2.72 14.00 26.66
C LYS A 325 1.87 14.24 25.42
N VAL A 326 2.20 13.58 24.32
CA VAL A 326 1.41 13.65 23.08
C VAL A 326 0.00 13.15 23.33
N MET A 327 -0.14 11.98 23.96
CA MET A 327 -1.46 11.42 24.28
C MET A 327 -2.26 12.29 25.25
N ASP A 328 -1.62 12.95 26.20
CA ASP A 328 -2.30 13.94 27.03
C ASP A 328 -2.93 15.07 26.19
N GLY A 329 -2.19 15.61 25.21
CA GLY A 329 -2.70 16.62 24.28
C GLY A 329 -3.81 16.09 23.36
N VAL A 330 -3.64 14.89 22.80
CA VAL A 330 -4.68 14.22 21.98
C VAL A 330 -5.98 14.09 22.78
N LEU A 331 -5.90 13.66 24.04
CA LEU A 331 -7.09 13.46 24.88
C LEU A 331 -7.75 14.78 25.28
N ASP A 332 -6.98 15.87 25.41
CA ASP A 332 -7.53 17.21 25.63
C ASP A 332 -8.25 17.71 24.38
N ASP A 333 -7.63 17.58 23.21
CA ASP A 333 -8.19 18.00 21.94
C ASP A 333 -9.44 17.20 21.57
N LEU A 334 -9.47 15.91 21.90
CA LEU A 334 -10.61 15.01 21.67
C LEU A 334 -11.55 14.90 22.87
N HIS A 335 -11.45 15.81 23.86
CA HIS A 335 -12.39 15.84 24.97
C HIS A 335 -13.83 16.02 24.46
N GLY A 336 -14.77 15.27 25.03
CA GLY A 336 -16.21 15.37 24.75
C GLY A 336 -16.70 14.69 23.46
N VAL A 337 -15.84 13.94 22.75
CA VAL A 337 -16.29 13.10 21.62
C VAL A 337 -17.20 11.98 22.11
N THR A 338 -18.13 11.56 21.25
CA THR A 338 -19.09 10.48 21.57
C THR A 338 -18.59 9.09 21.24
N ALA A 339 -17.66 8.99 20.28
CA ALA A 339 -16.98 7.77 19.85
C ALA A 339 -15.59 8.12 19.29
N LEU A 340 -14.77 7.11 19.01
CA LEU A 340 -13.40 7.29 18.50
C LEU A 340 -13.06 6.27 17.39
N VAL A 341 -12.56 6.75 16.27
CA VAL A 341 -11.87 5.94 15.27
C VAL A 341 -10.38 5.93 15.57
N VAL A 342 -9.80 4.75 15.80
CA VAL A 342 -8.36 4.54 15.96
C VAL A 342 -7.83 3.85 14.70
N ASP A 343 -6.99 4.51 13.94
CA ASP A 343 -6.50 4.04 12.64
C ASP A 343 -5.01 3.71 12.69
N VAL A 344 -4.69 2.42 12.54
CA VAL A 344 -3.31 1.92 12.48
C VAL A 344 -3.01 1.20 11.16
N ARG A 345 -3.84 1.43 10.12
CA ARG A 345 -3.72 0.73 8.83
C ARG A 345 -2.37 0.91 8.16
N PHE A 346 -1.75 2.07 8.40
CA PHE A 346 -0.43 2.42 7.90
C PHE A 346 0.63 2.35 9.01
N ASN A 347 0.53 1.46 10.01
CA ASN A 347 1.49 1.41 11.14
C ASN A 347 2.40 0.18 11.11
N GLY A 348 3.68 0.38 10.79
CA GLY A 348 4.67 -0.69 10.64
C GLY A 348 5.26 -1.20 11.95
N GLY A 349 4.88 -0.61 13.09
CA GLY A 349 5.36 -1.00 14.41
C GLY A 349 6.34 -0.03 15.05
N GLY A 350 7.24 -0.56 15.87
CA GLY A 350 8.08 0.19 16.81
C GLY A 350 8.26 -0.63 18.09
N ALA A 351 8.07 -0.03 19.25
CA ALA A 351 8.23 -0.74 20.53
C ALA A 351 6.88 -1.16 21.15
N ASP A 352 6.81 -2.41 21.63
CA ASP A 352 5.66 -2.96 22.37
C ASP A 352 5.28 -2.11 23.59
N SER A 353 6.28 -1.53 24.27
CA SER A 353 6.05 -0.66 25.43
C SER A 353 5.29 0.61 25.08
N ILE A 354 5.56 1.19 23.91
CA ILE A 354 4.85 2.38 23.39
C ILE A 354 3.43 1.99 22.98
N ALA A 355 3.26 0.86 22.29
CA ALA A 355 1.96 0.31 21.94
C ALA A 355 1.08 0.10 23.19
N LEU A 356 1.61 -0.55 24.24
CA LEU A 356 0.88 -0.79 25.49
C LEU A 356 0.58 0.48 26.27
N ALA A 357 1.49 1.47 26.27
CA ALA A 357 1.26 2.77 26.91
C ALA A 357 0.10 3.53 26.26
N ILE A 358 0.07 3.60 24.93
CA ILE A 358 -1.06 4.20 24.19
C ILE A 358 -2.34 3.41 24.44
N ALA A 359 -2.31 2.07 24.34
CA ALA A 359 -3.49 1.23 24.59
C ALA A 359 -4.04 1.42 26.03
N GLY A 360 -3.17 1.64 27.01
CA GLY A 360 -3.53 1.89 28.41
C GLY A 360 -4.41 3.13 28.60
N ARG A 361 -4.38 4.09 27.67
CA ARG A 361 -5.26 5.28 27.66
C ARG A 361 -6.73 4.93 27.40
N PHE A 362 -7.01 3.74 26.84
CA PHE A 362 -8.35 3.24 26.54
C PHE A 362 -8.79 2.12 27.48
N ALA A 363 -7.92 1.61 28.34
CA ALA A 363 -8.25 0.51 29.25
C ALA A 363 -8.98 0.98 30.53
N ASP A 364 -10.06 0.28 30.88
CA ASP A 364 -10.83 0.41 32.13
C ASP A 364 -10.24 -0.46 33.26
N GLN A 365 -9.79 -1.67 32.97
CA GLN A 365 -9.20 -2.61 33.93
C GLN A 365 -8.02 -3.42 33.35
N LYS A 366 -7.27 -4.08 34.23
CA LYS A 366 -6.15 -4.97 33.87
C LYS A 366 -6.65 -6.18 33.08
N ARG A 367 -6.04 -6.47 31.93
CA ARG A 367 -6.38 -7.64 31.08
C ARG A 367 -5.14 -8.32 30.53
N LEU A 368 -5.17 -9.64 30.40
CA LEU A 368 -4.15 -10.39 29.65
C LEU A 368 -4.28 -10.02 28.17
N VAL A 369 -3.18 -9.65 27.52
CA VAL A 369 -3.19 -9.30 26.08
C VAL A 369 -2.62 -10.44 25.26
N PHE A 370 -1.40 -10.84 25.61
CA PHE A 370 -0.65 -11.86 24.93
C PHE A 370 0.27 -12.57 25.91
N ALA A 371 0.71 -13.77 25.53
CA ALA A 371 1.86 -14.42 26.13
C ALA A 371 2.91 -14.64 25.03
N LYS A 372 4.19 -14.59 25.38
CA LYS A 372 5.26 -14.88 24.42
C LYS A 372 6.32 -15.80 24.99
N GLU A 373 6.96 -16.56 24.12
CA GLU A 373 8.11 -17.41 24.46
C GLU A 373 9.19 -17.32 23.38
N LYS A 374 10.43 -17.47 23.79
CA LYS A 374 11.58 -17.55 22.89
C LYS A 374 11.68 -18.95 22.33
N TYR A 375 11.68 -19.06 21.01
CA TYR A 375 11.84 -20.35 20.35
C TYR A 375 13.32 -20.73 20.24
N ASN A 376 13.62 -21.93 20.70
CA ASN A 376 14.88 -22.59 20.44
C ASN A 376 14.59 -24.09 20.28
N ARG A 377 15.01 -24.66 19.15
CA ARG A 377 14.72 -26.05 18.79
C ARG A 377 15.23 -27.03 19.84
N GLY A 378 14.29 -27.58 20.61
CA GLY A 378 14.53 -28.53 21.70
C GLY A 378 14.57 -27.91 23.10
N ARG A 379 14.41 -26.59 23.24
CA ARG A 379 14.36 -25.89 24.54
C ARG A 379 13.72 -24.49 24.44
N ALA A 380 12.38 -24.43 24.38
CA ALA A 380 11.67 -23.15 24.51
C ALA A 380 11.81 -22.57 25.93
N THR A 381 11.79 -21.25 26.05
CA THR A 381 11.69 -20.60 27.37
C THR A 381 10.28 -20.77 27.94
N ALA A 382 10.11 -20.51 29.24
CA ALA A 382 8.76 -20.38 29.80
C ALA A 382 8.00 -19.25 29.10
N ARG A 383 6.69 -19.42 28.96
CA ARG A 383 5.79 -18.39 28.44
C ARG A 383 5.68 -17.25 29.44
N ALA A 384 5.95 -16.03 28.98
CA ALA A 384 5.77 -14.80 29.73
C ALA A 384 4.45 -14.15 29.33
N GLU A 385 3.56 -13.95 30.30
CA GLU A 385 2.29 -13.26 30.10
C GLU A 385 2.44 -11.74 30.23
N THR A 386 1.82 -11.01 29.30
CA THR A 386 1.80 -9.54 29.28
C THR A 386 0.38 -9.03 29.47
N TYR A 387 0.23 -8.07 30.37
CA TYR A 387 -1.06 -7.50 30.74
C TYR A 387 -1.15 -6.03 30.31
N LEU A 388 -2.28 -5.65 29.70
CA LEU A 388 -2.66 -4.26 29.52
C LEU A 388 -3.11 -3.70 30.86
N GLN A 389 -2.54 -2.57 31.23
CA GLN A 389 -2.88 -1.86 32.46
C GLN A 389 -3.60 -0.55 32.11
N PRO A 390 -4.66 -0.18 32.84
CA PRO A 390 -5.23 1.15 32.75
C PRO A 390 -4.20 2.21 33.11
N HIS A 391 -4.09 3.23 32.26
CA HIS A 391 -3.24 4.37 32.56
C HIS A 391 -3.77 5.12 33.81
N SER A 392 -2.86 5.57 34.68
CA SER A 392 -3.22 6.23 35.94
C SER A 392 -3.71 7.67 35.77
N GLY A 393 -3.33 8.31 34.66
CA GLY A 393 -3.73 9.67 34.28
C GLY A 393 -5.00 9.72 33.44
N ARG A 394 -5.03 10.65 32.48
CA ARG A 394 -6.16 10.86 31.56
C ARG A 394 -6.41 9.61 30.71
N ARG A 395 -7.69 9.26 30.56
CA ARG A 395 -8.19 8.12 29.79
C ARG A 395 -9.44 8.50 29.02
N LEU A 396 -9.72 7.81 27.93
CA LEU A 396 -10.93 7.99 27.12
C LEU A 396 -11.68 6.66 27.02
N GLN A 397 -12.95 6.67 27.47
CA GLN A 397 -13.79 5.49 27.62
C GLN A 397 -15.08 5.66 26.81
N VAL A 398 -14.93 5.69 25.49
CA VAL A 398 -16.02 5.81 24.50
C VAL A 398 -16.01 4.58 23.59
N PRO A 399 -17.06 4.30 22.80
CA PRO A 399 -16.98 3.30 21.75
C PRO A 399 -15.81 3.57 20.80
N VAL A 400 -15.03 2.54 20.48
CA VAL A 400 -13.83 2.63 19.63
C VAL A 400 -13.97 1.72 18.42
N ALA A 401 -13.65 2.24 17.24
CA ALA A 401 -13.50 1.46 16.02
C ALA A 401 -12.01 1.43 15.68
N LEU A 402 -11.39 0.25 15.79
CA LEU A 402 -9.99 0.04 15.44
C LEU A 402 -9.88 -0.37 13.97
N ILE A 403 -9.16 0.40 13.16
CA ILE A 403 -8.90 0.11 11.75
C ILE A 403 -7.49 -0.45 11.56
N THR A 404 -7.38 -1.62 10.95
CA THR A 404 -6.12 -2.25 10.56
C THR A 404 -6.04 -2.52 9.06
N GLY A 405 -4.82 -2.69 8.56
CA GLY A 405 -4.56 -3.02 7.17
C GLY A 405 -3.34 -3.93 6.99
N PRO A 406 -3.02 -4.28 5.73
CA PRO A 406 -1.86 -5.11 5.42
C PRO A 406 -0.51 -4.49 5.84
N ASP A 407 -0.45 -3.19 6.12
CA ASP A 407 0.76 -2.53 6.64
C ASP A 407 0.77 -2.39 8.17
N THR A 408 -0.29 -2.82 8.86
CA THR A 408 -0.31 -2.94 10.32
C THR A 408 0.60 -4.10 10.72
N ALA A 409 1.74 -3.82 11.33
CA ALA A 409 2.80 -4.81 11.58
C ALA A 409 3.46 -4.64 12.96
N SER A 410 4.09 -5.71 13.47
CA SER A 410 4.98 -5.67 14.64
C SER A 410 4.27 -5.08 15.87
N ALA A 411 4.84 -4.08 16.56
CA ALA A 411 4.21 -3.46 17.74
C ALA A 411 2.79 -2.90 17.49
N ALA A 412 2.41 -2.58 16.25
CA ALA A 412 1.03 -2.20 15.92
C ALA A 412 0.05 -3.39 15.98
N GLU A 413 0.54 -4.61 15.75
CA GLU A 413 -0.23 -5.84 15.98
C GLU A 413 -0.37 -6.11 17.47
N ILE A 414 0.64 -5.79 18.29
CA ILE A 414 0.55 -5.86 19.75
C ILE A 414 -0.48 -4.85 20.28
N PHE A 415 -0.47 -3.62 19.75
CA PHE A 415 -1.51 -2.64 20.01
C PHE A 415 -2.91 -3.16 19.64
N THR A 416 -3.02 -3.84 18.49
CA THR A 416 -4.27 -4.45 18.02
C THR A 416 -4.75 -5.55 18.97
N LEU A 417 -3.86 -6.46 19.41
CA LEU A 417 -4.19 -7.47 20.42
C LEU A 417 -4.68 -6.83 21.72
N ALA A 418 -4.04 -5.72 22.15
CA ALA A 418 -4.37 -5.01 23.37
C ALA A 418 -5.78 -4.39 23.31
N LEU A 419 -6.08 -3.63 22.25
CA LEU A 419 -7.39 -3.01 22.09
C LEU A 419 -8.51 -4.03 21.91
N ARG A 420 -8.27 -5.17 21.24
CA ARG A 420 -9.26 -6.25 21.11
C ARG A 420 -9.72 -6.84 22.44
N GLN A 421 -8.98 -6.65 23.54
CA GLN A 421 -9.41 -7.08 24.87
C GLN A 421 -10.44 -6.14 25.50
N LEU A 422 -10.65 -4.96 24.93
CA LEU A 422 -11.54 -3.94 25.48
C LEU A 422 -12.97 -4.15 24.92
N PRO A 423 -13.99 -4.19 25.79
CA PRO A 423 -15.37 -4.53 25.38
C PRO A 423 -16.04 -3.46 24.52
N ASN A 424 -15.51 -2.24 24.53
CA ASN A 424 -15.97 -1.10 23.75
C ASN A 424 -15.22 -0.94 22.41
N VAL A 425 -14.35 -1.87 22.03
CA VAL A 425 -13.62 -1.83 20.75
C VAL A 425 -14.26 -2.77 19.74
N THR A 426 -14.53 -2.27 18.54
CA THR A 426 -14.86 -3.06 17.35
C THR A 426 -13.70 -3.00 16.37
N HIS A 427 -13.16 -4.15 15.97
CA HIS A 427 -12.03 -4.22 15.03
C HIS A 427 -12.54 -4.36 13.59
N ILE A 428 -12.14 -3.44 12.70
CA ILE A 428 -12.57 -3.40 11.30
C ILE A 428 -11.36 -3.24 10.36
N GLY A 429 -11.52 -3.62 9.09
CA GLY A 429 -10.51 -3.38 8.06
C GLY A 429 -10.05 -4.66 7.37
N GLN A 430 -8.75 -4.79 7.12
CA GLN A 430 -8.13 -6.00 6.58
C GLN A 430 -7.22 -6.65 7.63
N PRO A 431 -6.89 -7.95 7.47
CA PRO A 431 -5.91 -8.60 8.34
C PRO A 431 -4.62 -7.81 8.42
N THR A 432 -4.01 -7.80 9.60
CA THR A 432 -2.67 -7.24 9.80
C THR A 432 -1.62 -8.06 9.03
N ARG A 433 -0.37 -7.58 8.97
CA ARG A 433 0.70 -8.21 8.17
C ARG A 433 1.08 -9.62 8.66
N GLY A 434 0.87 -9.93 9.94
CA GLY A 434 1.26 -11.22 10.51
C GLY A 434 2.76 -11.33 10.72
N ILE A 435 3.40 -10.25 11.19
CA ILE A 435 4.82 -10.22 11.57
C ILE A 435 4.95 -9.69 13.00
N LEU A 436 4.46 -10.47 13.96
CA LEU A 436 4.33 -10.05 15.36
C LEU A 436 5.63 -10.27 16.13
N SER A 437 6.39 -11.30 15.77
CA SER A 437 7.60 -11.71 16.48
C SER A 437 8.59 -10.58 16.67
N ASP A 438 9.20 -10.48 17.84
CA ASP A 438 10.43 -9.69 18.00
C ASP A 438 11.54 -10.24 17.11
N ILE A 439 12.37 -9.33 16.61
CA ILE A 439 13.52 -9.66 15.76
C ILE A 439 14.67 -10.12 16.66
N LEU A 440 15.17 -11.33 16.42
CA LEU A 440 16.48 -11.74 16.89
C LEU A 440 17.53 -11.24 15.89
N ASP A 441 18.38 -10.33 16.35
CA ASP A 441 19.61 -9.98 15.62
C ASP A 441 20.65 -11.09 15.83
N PHE A 442 21.28 -11.54 14.75
CA PHE A 442 22.23 -12.63 14.79
C PHE A 442 23.40 -12.40 13.82
N THR A 443 24.62 -12.32 14.34
CA THR A 443 25.82 -12.15 13.50
C THR A 443 26.37 -13.51 13.04
N LEU A 444 26.59 -13.64 11.74
CA LEU A 444 27.18 -14.82 11.11
C LEU A 444 28.69 -14.89 11.28
N ALA A 445 29.26 -16.06 10.94
CA ALA A 445 30.72 -16.27 10.99
C ALA A 445 31.51 -15.29 10.09
N SER A 446 30.89 -14.77 9.03
CA SER A 446 31.46 -13.72 8.16
C SER A 446 31.39 -12.30 8.74
N GLY A 447 30.68 -12.08 9.85
CA GLY A 447 30.27 -10.75 10.31
C GLY A 447 29.07 -10.17 9.55
N TRP A 448 28.36 -10.98 8.76
CA TRP A 448 27.09 -10.57 8.16
C TRP A 448 25.98 -10.60 9.19
N GLU A 449 25.04 -9.68 9.09
CA GLU A 449 23.96 -9.55 10.07
C GLU A 449 22.67 -10.17 9.55
N LEU A 450 22.01 -10.95 10.40
CA LEU A 450 20.70 -11.52 10.17
C LEU A 450 19.68 -10.92 11.14
N GLY A 451 18.48 -10.63 10.62
CA GLY A 451 17.26 -10.53 11.41
C GLY A 451 16.40 -11.75 11.16
N LEU A 452 15.79 -12.30 12.21
CA LEU A 452 14.81 -13.37 12.08
C LEU A 452 13.75 -13.31 13.18
N SER A 453 12.53 -13.71 12.83
CA SER A 453 11.44 -13.93 13.77
C SER A 453 11.78 -15.11 14.69
N HIS A 454 11.84 -14.87 16.01
CA HIS A 454 12.32 -15.83 17.00
C HIS A 454 11.36 -16.02 18.20
N GLU A 455 10.46 -15.08 18.45
CA GLU A 455 9.51 -15.17 19.56
C GLU A 455 8.12 -15.57 19.06
N VAL A 456 7.51 -16.57 19.70
CA VAL A 456 6.15 -16.99 19.38
C VAL A 456 5.19 -16.24 20.28
N TYR A 457 4.36 -15.40 19.65
CA TYR A 457 3.30 -14.66 20.32
C TYR A 457 1.98 -15.44 20.28
N TYR A 458 1.37 -15.57 21.44
CA TYR A 458 0.05 -16.14 21.66
C TYR A 458 -0.89 -15.03 22.11
N ASP A 459 -2.04 -14.87 21.46
CA ASP A 459 -3.09 -13.99 21.96
C ASP A 459 -3.64 -14.48 23.32
N ALA A 460 -4.50 -13.69 23.97
CA ALA A 460 -5.12 -14.07 25.23
C ALA A 460 -5.92 -15.40 25.18
N GLY A 461 -6.31 -15.86 23.98
CA GLY A 461 -6.94 -17.16 23.74
C GLY A 461 -5.96 -18.29 23.40
N GLY A 462 -4.65 -18.04 23.39
CA GLY A 462 -3.61 -19.01 23.08
C GLY A 462 -3.35 -19.23 21.59
N ARG A 463 -3.80 -18.34 20.70
CA ARG A 463 -3.63 -18.47 19.24
C ARG A 463 -2.44 -17.67 18.73
N VAL A 464 -1.75 -18.21 17.72
CA VAL A 464 -0.63 -17.54 17.02
C VAL A 464 -1.14 -16.89 15.75
N HIS A 465 -0.78 -15.63 15.52
CA HIS A 465 -1.20 -14.83 14.35
C HIS A 465 -0.07 -14.54 13.36
N GLU A 466 1.14 -15.07 13.61
CA GLU A 466 2.28 -14.97 12.69
C GLU A 466 1.93 -15.59 11.32
N ALA A 467 2.43 -14.98 10.24
CA ALA A 467 2.19 -15.28 8.82
C ALA A 467 0.75 -15.09 8.31
N VAL A 468 -0.26 -15.08 9.19
CA VAL A 468 -1.68 -14.96 8.78
C VAL A 468 -2.30 -13.60 9.10
N GLY A 469 -1.77 -12.90 10.10
CA GLY A 469 -2.30 -11.64 10.59
C GLY A 469 -3.52 -11.79 11.50
N ILE A 470 -3.77 -10.74 12.30
CA ILE A 470 -4.94 -10.62 13.16
C ILE A 470 -6.12 -10.22 12.28
N VAL A 471 -7.09 -11.13 12.17
CA VAL A 471 -8.30 -10.89 11.37
C VAL A 471 -9.25 -9.92 12.11
N PRO A 472 -9.81 -8.90 11.43
CA PRO A 472 -10.79 -7.99 12.01
C PRO A 472 -12.16 -8.65 12.18
N ASP A 473 -12.97 -8.09 13.08
CA ASP A 473 -14.36 -8.54 13.32
C ASP A 473 -15.26 -8.23 12.12
N ARG A 474 -14.97 -7.14 11.40
CA ARG A 474 -15.62 -6.78 10.12
C ARG A 474 -14.58 -6.50 9.04
N ARG A 475 -14.61 -7.27 7.95
CA ARG A 475 -13.71 -7.06 6.81
C ARG A 475 -14.21 -5.96 5.89
N VAL A 476 -13.39 -4.94 5.65
CA VAL A 476 -13.64 -3.84 4.72
C VAL A 476 -12.30 -3.39 4.09
N PRO A 477 -12.28 -2.85 2.86
CA PRO A 477 -11.05 -2.34 2.26
C PRO A 477 -10.56 -1.18 3.08
N VAL A 478 -9.24 -1.08 3.24
CA VAL A 478 -8.63 0.05 3.92
C VAL A 478 -7.85 0.97 2.98
N THR A 479 -7.68 0.57 1.73
CA THR A 479 -7.12 1.39 0.66
C THR A 479 -7.97 1.24 -0.61
N SER A 480 -8.05 2.32 -1.37
CA SER A 480 -8.74 2.40 -2.67
C SER A 480 -8.21 3.62 -3.39
N PHE A 481 -7.77 3.45 -4.65
CA PHE A 481 -7.27 4.59 -5.43
C PHE A 481 -8.38 5.58 -5.71
N ASN A 482 -9.48 5.08 -6.27
CA ASN A 482 -10.62 5.88 -6.69
C ASN A 482 -11.33 6.50 -5.47
N GLY A 483 -11.48 5.71 -4.40
CA GLY A 483 -12.02 6.20 -3.14
C GLY A 483 -11.21 7.37 -2.59
N ALA A 484 -9.89 7.26 -2.48
CA ALA A 484 -9.07 8.37 -1.98
C ALA A 484 -9.08 9.60 -2.91
N VAL A 485 -9.12 9.40 -4.23
CA VAL A 485 -9.21 10.47 -5.25
C VAL A 485 -10.49 11.30 -5.08
N TRP A 486 -11.60 10.65 -4.71
CA TRP A 486 -12.91 11.30 -4.52
C TRP A 486 -13.26 11.60 -3.05
N GLY A 487 -12.41 11.22 -2.10
CA GLY A 487 -12.66 11.40 -0.66
C GLY A 487 -13.73 10.45 -0.12
N MET A 488 -13.70 9.20 -0.56
CA MET A 488 -14.49 8.08 -0.04
C MET A 488 -13.56 7.13 0.72
N PHE A 489 -13.87 6.84 1.97
CA PHE A 489 -13.00 6.08 2.88
C PHE A 489 -13.77 4.90 3.49
N PRO A 490 -13.82 3.74 2.82
CA PRO A 490 -14.72 2.63 3.20
C PRO A 490 -14.60 2.23 4.68
N ALA A 491 -13.38 2.05 5.19
CA ALA A 491 -13.18 1.71 6.60
C ALA A 491 -13.64 2.81 7.57
N VAL A 492 -13.48 4.10 7.22
CA VAL A 492 -13.95 5.21 8.07
C VAL A 492 -15.48 5.30 8.00
N THR A 493 -16.06 5.17 6.81
CA THR A 493 -17.52 5.11 6.62
C THR A 493 -18.13 3.97 7.43
N GLN A 494 -17.51 2.78 7.41
CA GLN A 494 -17.95 1.64 8.19
C GLN A 494 -17.82 1.87 9.70
N ALA A 495 -16.77 2.56 10.16
CA ALA A 495 -16.62 2.95 11.56
C ALA A 495 -17.76 3.87 12.00
N LEU A 496 -18.03 4.92 11.23
CA LEU A 496 -19.10 5.89 11.50
C LEU A 496 -20.48 5.20 11.53
N ALA A 497 -20.75 4.32 10.56
CA ALA A 497 -21.97 3.52 10.55
C ALA A 497 -22.09 2.61 11.79
N GLY A 498 -20.98 2.06 12.27
CA GLY A 498 -20.93 1.28 13.52
C GLY A 498 -21.22 2.09 14.79
N PHE A 499 -21.18 3.42 14.71
CA PHE A 499 -21.55 4.36 15.77
C PHE A 499 -22.91 5.03 15.53
N ASP A 500 -23.71 4.50 14.60
CA ASP A 500 -24.99 5.08 14.19
C ASP A 500 -24.88 6.51 13.62
N ILE A 501 -23.72 6.87 13.05
CA ILE A 501 -23.50 8.14 12.37
C ILE A 501 -23.79 7.99 10.87
N ASP A 502 -24.88 8.60 10.43
CA ASP A 502 -25.30 8.59 9.04
C ASP A 502 -24.59 9.67 8.22
N ILE A 503 -23.71 9.24 7.31
CA ILE A 503 -23.08 10.13 6.33
C ILE A 503 -23.83 10.18 4.99
N SER A 504 -24.93 9.45 4.83
CA SER A 504 -25.72 9.50 3.60
C SER A 504 -26.46 10.83 3.43
N LEU A 505 -27.04 11.07 2.26
CA LEU A 505 -27.73 12.32 1.96
C LEU A 505 -29.21 12.09 1.65
N SER A 506 -30.07 12.85 2.34
CA SER A 506 -31.48 12.97 1.98
C SER A 506 -31.65 13.55 0.57
N ALA A 507 -32.78 13.30 -0.07
CA ALA A 507 -33.05 13.82 -1.42
C ALA A 507 -32.99 15.34 -1.50
N THR A 508 -33.48 16.02 -0.45
CA THR A 508 -33.50 17.48 -0.34
C THR A 508 -32.08 18.03 -0.21
N GLU A 509 -31.29 17.46 0.71
CA GLU A 509 -29.91 17.91 0.94
C GLU A 509 -29.03 17.66 -0.28
N PHE A 510 -29.18 16.49 -0.92
CA PHE A 510 -28.53 16.19 -2.19
C PHE A 510 -28.85 17.24 -3.24
N SER A 511 -30.13 17.58 -3.43
CA SER A 511 -30.56 18.54 -4.46
C SER A 511 -29.99 19.93 -4.25
N VAL A 512 -29.97 20.42 -3.00
CA VAL A 512 -29.39 21.74 -2.66
C VAL A 512 -27.88 21.76 -2.93
N ARG A 513 -27.15 20.78 -2.39
CA ARG A 513 -25.69 20.71 -2.56
C ARG A 513 -25.30 20.50 -4.03
N LEU A 514 -26.09 19.74 -4.78
CA LEU A 514 -25.89 19.50 -6.22
C LEU A 514 -26.00 20.82 -7.00
N GLN A 515 -27.04 21.61 -6.75
CA GLN A 515 -27.24 22.90 -7.43
C GLN A 515 -26.08 23.86 -7.15
N THR A 516 -25.62 23.96 -5.90
CA THR A 516 -24.45 24.77 -5.53
C THR A 516 -23.20 24.31 -6.28
N LEU A 517 -22.87 23.01 -6.23
CA LEU A 517 -21.69 22.49 -6.90
C LEU A 517 -21.74 22.65 -8.42
N MET A 518 -22.91 22.44 -9.05
CA MET A 518 -23.08 22.68 -10.48
C MET A 518 -22.85 24.14 -10.84
N GLY A 519 -23.36 25.08 -10.03
CA GLY A 519 -23.13 26.51 -10.21
C GLY A 519 -21.66 26.88 -10.09
N ASP A 520 -21.01 26.45 -9.00
CA ASP A 520 -19.59 26.72 -8.74
C ASP A 520 -18.68 26.11 -9.80
N ALA A 521 -19.02 24.93 -10.31
CA ALA A 521 -18.25 24.23 -11.34
C ALA A 521 -18.61 24.63 -12.77
N LEU A 522 -19.58 25.54 -12.95
CA LEU A 522 -20.14 25.90 -14.26
C LEU A 522 -20.58 24.67 -15.08
N VAL A 523 -21.03 23.61 -14.40
CA VAL A 523 -21.47 22.36 -15.03
C VAL A 523 -22.80 22.63 -15.76
N PRO A 524 -22.84 22.52 -17.10
CA PRO A 524 -24.05 22.80 -17.86
C PRO A 524 -25.18 21.85 -17.54
N GLY A 525 -24.89 20.56 -17.50
CA GLY A 525 -25.85 19.50 -17.24
C GLY A 525 -25.21 18.18 -16.82
N LEU A 526 -25.98 17.38 -16.10
CA LEU A 526 -25.59 16.03 -15.69
C LEU A 526 -26.78 15.09 -15.62
N ALA A 527 -26.49 13.80 -15.75
CA ALA A 527 -27.39 12.71 -15.44
C ALA A 527 -26.69 11.71 -14.52
N ALA A 528 -27.43 11.16 -13.56
CA ALA A 528 -26.93 10.15 -12.64
C ALA A 528 -27.91 8.99 -12.51
N ALA A 529 -27.40 7.81 -12.20
CA ALA A 529 -28.21 6.65 -11.85
C ALA A 529 -27.53 5.83 -10.76
N TRP A 530 -28.33 5.11 -9.98
CA TRP A 530 -27.86 4.24 -8.92
C TRP A 530 -28.47 2.86 -9.07
N VAL A 531 -27.69 1.83 -8.76
CA VAL A 531 -28.10 0.43 -8.82
C VAL A 531 -27.68 -0.27 -7.53
N SER A 532 -28.39 -1.31 -7.14
CA SER A 532 -27.93 -2.31 -6.18
C SER A 532 -27.54 -3.60 -6.92
N ASP A 533 -27.34 -4.67 -6.18
CA ASP A 533 -27.24 -6.03 -6.71
C ASP A 533 -28.52 -6.54 -7.39
N SER A 534 -29.67 -5.94 -7.05
CA SER A 534 -30.98 -6.45 -7.40
C SER A 534 -31.74 -5.56 -8.40
N ALA A 535 -31.54 -4.24 -8.34
CA ALA A 535 -32.39 -3.31 -9.06
C ALA A 535 -31.71 -1.97 -9.40
N VAL A 536 -32.33 -1.22 -10.31
CA VAL A 536 -32.05 0.22 -10.45
C VAL A 536 -32.78 0.96 -9.33
N LEU A 537 -32.04 1.67 -8.48
CA LEU A 537 -32.56 2.36 -7.30
C LEU A 537 -33.22 3.69 -7.67
N ALA A 538 -32.54 4.49 -8.48
CA ALA A 538 -33.03 5.80 -8.92
C ALA A 538 -32.26 6.31 -10.13
N THR A 539 -32.85 7.29 -10.81
CA THR A 539 -32.17 8.14 -11.79
C THR A 539 -32.39 9.61 -11.43
N HIS A 540 -31.42 10.45 -11.74
CA HIS A 540 -31.49 11.90 -11.55
C HIS A 540 -30.94 12.63 -12.77
N ALA A 541 -31.46 13.83 -13.05
CA ALA A 541 -30.97 14.69 -14.11
C ALA A 541 -31.10 16.16 -13.70
N ALA A 542 -30.11 16.96 -14.06
CA ALA A 542 -30.07 18.38 -13.75
C ALA A 542 -29.39 19.19 -14.87
N GLY A 543 -29.76 20.46 -14.99
CA GLY A 543 -29.16 21.38 -15.95
C GLY A 543 -29.66 21.21 -17.39
N TYR A 544 -28.78 21.50 -18.35
CA TYR A 544 -29.08 21.58 -19.77
C TYR A 544 -28.21 20.63 -20.59
N ALA A 545 -28.87 19.85 -21.44
CA ALA A 545 -28.24 19.07 -22.49
C ALA A 545 -27.85 19.95 -23.69
N ASP A 546 -28.48 21.11 -23.85
CA ASP A 546 -28.11 22.16 -24.81
C ASP A 546 -28.55 23.52 -24.23
N ILE A 547 -27.59 24.34 -23.77
CA ILE A 547 -27.83 25.68 -23.23
C ILE A 547 -28.46 26.58 -24.32
N GLY A 548 -27.94 26.55 -25.55
CA GLY A 548 -28.35 27.45 -26.62
C GLY A 548 -29.81 27.22 -27.06
N LYS A 549 -30.30 25.98 -26.91
CA LYS A 549 -31.70 25.60 -27.19
C LYS A 549 -32.56 25.45 -25.93
N ALA A 550 -32.03 25.77 -24.75
CA ALA A 550 -32.67 25.54 -23.46
C ALA A 550 -33.19 24.09 -23.25
N ARG A 551 -32.54 23.09 -23.87
CA ARG A 551 -32.94 21.69 -23.75
C ARG A 551 -32.43 21.13 -22.42
N LYS A 552 -33.35 20.66 -21.58
CA LYS A 552 -33.03 20.06 -20.28
C LYS A 552 -32.41 18.67 -20.43
N VAL A 553 -31.55 18.31 -19.48
CA VAL A 553 -31.11 16.91 -19.34
C VAL A 553 -32.25 16.08 -18.80
N THR A 554 -32.40 14.87 -19.32
CA THR A 554 -33.26 13.80 -18.81
C THR A 554 -32.42 12.57 -18.49
N ALA A 555 -32.95 11.60 -17.74
CA ALA A 555 -32.27 10.32 -17.49
C ALA A 555 -31.95 9.54 -18.78
N ARG A 556 -32.66 9.86 -19.88
CA ARG A 556 -32.50 9.27 -21.21
C ARG A 556 -31.62 10.09 -22.17
N THR A 557 -31.19 11.28 -21.77
CA THR A 557 -30.28 12.09 -22.59
C THR A 557 -28.95 11.35 -22.74
N PRO A 558 -28.49 11.04 -23.97
CA PRO A 558 -27.18 10.44 -24.17
C PRO A 558 -26.06 11.43 -23.89
N PHE A 559 -24.98 10.97 -23.29
CA PHE A 559 -23.71 11.69 -23.13
C PHE A 559 -22.60 10.88 -23.78
N ASN A 560 -21.54 11.54 -24.24
CA ASN A 560 -20.31 10.86 -24.65
C ASN A 560 -19.69 10.19 -23.42
N LEU A 561 -19.46 8.88 -23.49
CA LEU A 561 -19.01 8.08 -22.37
C LEU A 561 -17.51 8.20 -22.11
N ALA A 562 -16.74 8.70 -23.07
CA ALA A 562 -15.29 8.66 -23.00
C ALA A 562 -14.82 7.24 -22.64
N SER A 563 -13.79 7.11 -21.80
CA SER A 563 -13.14 5.83 -21.55
C SER A 563 -14.00 4.75 -20.88
N VAL A 564 -15.17 5.09 -20.33
CA VAL A 564 -16.19 4.07 -19.94
C VAL A 564 -16.57 3.17 -21.12
N SER A 565 -16.44 3.67 -22.37
CA SER A 565 -16.61 2.90 -23.61
C SER A 565 -15.78 1.62 -23.67
N LYS A 566 -14.58 1.60 -23.07
CA LYS A 566 -13.68 0.43 -23.11
C LYS A 566 -14.26 -0.78 -22.37
N THR A 567 -15.12 -0.55 -21.39
CA THR A 567 -15.80 -1.64 -20.67
C THR A 567 -16.66 -2.49 -21.60
N PHE A 568 -17.19 -1.92 -22.70
CA PHE A 568 -17.92 -2.65 -23.73
C PHE A 568 -17.01 -3.49 -24.62
N ILE A 569 -15.75 -3.06 -24.84
CA ILE A 569 -14.72 -3.93 -25.42
C ILE A 569 -14.46 -5.10 -24.46
N GLY A 570 -14.38 -4.82 -23.16
CA GLY A 570 -14.22 -5.84 -22.11
C GLY A 570 -15.27 -6.94 -22.16
N VAL A 571 -16.56 -6.56 -22.16
CA VAL A 571 -17.68 -7.52 -22.26
C VAL A 571 -17.63 -8.29 -23.57
N ALA A 572 -17.35 -7.62 -24.69
CA ALA A 572 -17.29 -8.28 -25.98
C ALA A 572 -16.11 -9.26 -26.12
N VAL A 573 -14.96 -8.95 -25.48
CA VAL A 573 -13.83 -9.89 -25.35
C VAL A 573 -14.23 -11.08 -24.48
N ALA A 574 -14.85 -10.85 -23.31
CA ALA A 574 -15.32 -11.93 -22.44
C ALA A 574 -16.28 -12.87 -23.18
N GLN A 575 -17.25 -12.32 -23.93
CA GLN A 575 -18.16 -13.07 -24.79
C GLN A 575 -17.43 -13.90 -25.86
N ALA A 576 -16.43 -13.32 -26.53
CA ALA A 576 -15.71 -14.01 -27.60
C ALA A 576 -14.79 -15.12 -27.05
N VAL A 577 -14.23 -14.93 -25.85
CA VAL A 577 -13.47 -15.96 -25.12
C VAL A 577 -14.40 -17.09 -24.68
N GLU A 578 -15.54 -16.76 -24.07
CA GLU A 578 -16.59 -17.73 -23.69
C GLU A 578 -17.01 -18.60 -24.89
N GLN A 579 -17.18 -17.98 -26.06
CA GLN A 579 -17.57 -18.65 -27.30
C GLN A 579 -16.41 -19.40 -28.01
N GLY A 580 -15.19 -19.35 -27.48
CA GLY A 580 -14.01 -19.97 -28.09
C GLY A 580 -13.58 -19.34 -29.43
N LEU A 581 -13.98 -18.09 -29.70
CA LEU A 581 -13.66 -17.37 -30.94
C LEU A 581 -12.27 -16.73 -30.89
N ILE A 582 -11.79 -16.40 -29.69
CA ILE A 582 -10.46 -15.85 -29.43
C ILE A 582 -10.03 -16.24 -28.00
N ALA A 583 -8.73 -16.23 -27.72
CA ALA A 583 -8.19 -16.39 -26.36
C ALA A 583 -7.39 -15.15 -25.96
N LEU A 584 -7.20 -14.92 -24.65
CA LEU A 584 -6.43 -13.78 -24.17
C LEU A 584 -4.96 -13.83 -24.62
N ASP A 585 -4.38 -15.02 -24.73
CA ASP A 585 -3.02 -15.22 -25.25
C ASP A 585 -2.94 -15.24 -26.78
N THR A 586 -4.06 -15.03 -27.50
CA THR A 586 -4.06 -14.93 -28.96
C THR A 586 -3.15 -13.78 -29.39
N ARG A 587 -2.13 -14.09 -30.18
CA ARG A 587 -1.20 -13.10 -30.71
C ARG A 587 -1.78 -12.45 -31.96
N MET A 588 -1.44 -11.19 -32.18
CA MET A 588 -1.85 -10.46 -33.39
C MET A 588 -1.45 -11.18 -34.67
N GLY A 589 -0.28 -11.82 -34.71
CA GLY A 589 0.22 -12.55 -35.87
C GLY A 589 -0.57 -13.82 -36.22
N ASP A 590 -1.36 -14.33 -35.28
CA ASP A 590 -2.20 -15.52 -35.49
C ASP A 590 -3.55 -15.16 -36.16
N LEU A 591 -3.87 -13.86 -36.27
CA LEU A 591 -5.07 -13.36 -36.93
C LEU A 591 -4.73 -12.83 -38.35
N PRO A 592 -5.65 -12.91 -39.32
CA PRO A 592 -5.48 -12.37 -40.66
C PRO A 592 -5.64 -10.83 -40.67
N MET A 593 -4.80 -10.15 -39.89
CA MET A 593 -4.81 -8.70 -39.72
C MET A 593 -4.07 -8.04 -40.89
N PRO A 594 -4.71 -7.13 -41.65
CA PRO A 594 -4.01 -6.31 -42.64
C PRO A 594 -3.10 -5.26 -42.00
N LEU A 595 -3.24 -5.05 -40.68
CA LEU A 595 -2.48 -4.10 -39.88
C LEU A 595 -1.26 -4.79 -39.25
N ARG A 596 -0.09 -4.14 -39.35
CA ARG A 596 1.13 -4.47 -38.59
C ARG A 596 1.35 -3.44 -37.47
N VAL A 597 2.14 -3.83 -36.47
CA VAL A 597 2.62 -2.94 -35.41
C VAL A 597 4.14 -2.99 -35.43
N ASP A 598 4.78 -1.88 -35.76
CA ASP A 598 6.24 -1.81 -35.91
C ASP A 598 6.89 -1.29 -34.62
N SER A 599 6.56 -1.91 -33.48
CA SER A 599 7.15 -1.56 -32.18
C SER A 599 8.66 -1.86 -32.16
N PRO A 600 9.49 -0.93 -31.65
CA PRO A 600 10.93 -1.14 -31.55
C PRO A 600 11.33 -2.17 -30.49
N ASN A 601 10.47 -2.44 -29.50
CA ASN A 601 10.81 -3.25 -28.32
C ASN A 601 10.05 -4.59 -28.25
N THR A 602 9.11 -4.83 -29.15
CA THR A 602 8.37 -6.10 -29.24
C THR A 602 7.96 -6.31 -30.69
N PRO A 603 8.23 -7.47 -31.31
CA PRO A 603 7.65 -7.78 -32.61
C PRO A 603 6.12 -7.65 -32.52
N GLY A 604 5.50 -6.79 -33.33
CA GLY A 604 4.06 -6.54 -33.24
C GLY A 604 3.20 -7.79 -33.38
N ALA A 605 3.69 -8.80 -34.12
CA ALA A 605 3.05 -10.10 -34.25
C ALA A 605 2.92 -10.85 -32.91
N ASP A 606 3.76 -10.56 -31.93
CA ASP A 606 3.79 -11.19 -30.60
C ASP A 606 2.97 -10.43 -29.55
N ILE A 607 2.38 -9.27 -29.89
CA ILE A 607 1.44 -8.59 -29.01
C ILE A 607 0.18 -9.45 -28.89
N THR A 608 -0.22 -9.80 -27.66
CA THR A 608 -1.41 -10.60 -27.38
C THR A 608 -2.62 -9.71 -27.10
N LEU A 609 -3.82 -10.30 -27.16
CA LEU A 609 -5.04 -9.63 -26.70
C LEU A 609 -4.91 -9.23 -25.22
N GLN A 610 -4.35 -10.10 -24.37
CA GLN A 610 -4.10 -9.84 -22.96
C GLN A 610 -3.28 -8.56 -22.79
N HIS A 611 -2.19 -8.39 -23.55
CA HIS A 611 -1.37 -7.19 -23.48
C HIS A 611 -2.16 -5.90 -23.78
N LEU A 612 -3.14 -5.96 -24.69
CA LEU A 612 -3.94 -4.79 -25.05
C LEU A 612 -5.00 -4.48 -23.98
N VAL A 613 -5.76 -5.49 -23.56
CA VAL A 613 -6.88 -5.33 -22.59
C VAL A 613 -6.39 -5.01 -21.18
N SER A 614 -5.13 -5.35 -20.85
CA SER A 614 -4.48 -5.02 -19.59
C SER A 614 -3.56 -3.81 -19.66
N HIS A 615 -3.54 -3.06 -20.76
CA HIS A 615 -2.66 -1.89 -20.94
C HIS A 615 -1.16 -2.18 -20.74
N THR A 616 -0.68 -3.33 -21.20
CA THR A 616 0.74 -3.73 -21.11
C THR A 616 1.39 -3.97 -22.47
N ALA A 617 0.78 -3.53 -23.57
CA ALA A 617 1.31 -3.74 -24.92
C ALA A 617 2.55 -2.88 -25.27
N GLY A 618 2.91 -1.92 -24.42
CA GLY A 618 3.98 -0.97 -24.70
C GLY A 618 3.60 0.10 -25.74
N ILE A 619 2.33 0.20 -26.11
CA ILE A 619 1.78 1.27 -26.97
C ILE A 619 1.51 2.49 -26.08
N LYS A 620 1.98 3.65 -26.50
CA LYS A 620 1.84 4.95 -25.82
C LYS A 620 0.95 5.86 -26.65
N ASP A 621 0.03 6.54 -25.99
CA ASP A 621 -0.72 7.65 -26.59
C ASP A 621 0.18 8.89 -26.53
N SER A 622 0.65 9.33 -27.69
CA SER A 622 1.45 10.54 -27.90
C SER A 622 0.54 11.75 -28.13
N ASP A 623 1.09 12.96 -28.17
CA ASP A 623 0.28 14.16 -28.45
C ASP A 623 -0.51 14.05 -29.76
N VAL A 624 0.06 13.42 -30.80
CA VAL A 624 -0.62 13.25 -32.09
C VAL A 624 -1.81 12.29 -32.06
N TYR A 625 -2.03 11.53 -30.97
CA TYR A 625 -3.29 10.81 -30.73
C TYR A 625 -4.49 11.77 -30.76
N PHE A 626 -4.35 12.96 -30.17
CA PHE A 626 -5.42 13.96 -30.13
C PHE A 626 -5.79 14.50 -31.52
N CYS A 627 -4.92 14.34 -32.52
CA CYS A 627 -5.27 14.64 -33.91
C CYS A 627 -6.35 13.70 -34.48
N GLY A 628 -6.60 12.56 -33.85
CA GLY A 628 -7.68 11.64 -34.19
C GLY A 628 -9.08 12.12 -33.80
N TYR A 629 -9.20 13.15 -32.94
CA TYR A 629 -10.47 13.80 -32.64
C TYR A 629 -10.81 14.74 -33.80
N TYR A 630 -11.94 14.53 -34.48
CA TYR A 630 -12.30 15.29 -35.66
C TYR A 630 -13.71 15.86 -35.58
N ILE A 631 -13.88 17.09 -36.04
CA ILE A 631 -15.19 17.73 -36.22
C ILE A 631 -15.95 16.98 -37.31
N GLU A 632 -17.14 16.47 -36.99
CA GLU A 632 -17.83 15.52 -37.87
C GLU A 632 -18.16 16.10 -39.25
N GLN A 633 -18.48 17.39 -39.32
CA GLN A 633 -18.88 18.06 -40.55
C GLN A 633 -17.70 18.35 -41.48
N SER A 634 -16.59 18.88 -40.95
CA SER A 634 -15.44 19.32 -41.73
C SER A 634 -14.34 18.27 -41.86
N LYS A 635 -14.35 17.25 -40.99
CA LYS A 635 -13.24 16.30 -40.77
C LYS A 635 -11.93 16.97 -40.37
N ALA A 636 -11.96 18.23 -39.94
CA ALA A 636 -10.80 18.89 -39.35
C ALA A 636 -10.52 18.34 -37.96
N SER A 637 -9.24 18.26 -37.58
CA SER A 637 -8.85 17.91 -36.21
C SER A 637 -9.40 18.93 -35.22
N LEU A 638 -10.02 18.45 -34.14
CA LEU A 638 -10.51 19.28 -33.04
C LEU A 638 -9.35 19.98 -32.35
N ALA A 639 -8.25 19.25 -32.08
CA ALA A 639 -7.06 19.81 -31.46
C ALA A 639 -6.46 20.95 -32.30
N ALA A 640 -6.44 20.79 -33.63
CA ALA A 640 -5.99 21.87 -34.53
C ALA A 640 -6.97 23.04 -34.59
N ALA A 641 -8.28 22.78 -34.63
CA ALA A 641 -9.30 23.83 -34.60
C ALA A 641 -9.26 24.66 -33.31
N MET A 642 -8.77 24.07 -32.22
CA MET A 642 -8.55 24.73 -30.92
C MET A 642 -7.14 25.28 -30.76
N GLY A 643 -6.28 25.18 -31.78
CA GLY A 643 -4.91 25.71 -31.75
C GLY A 643 -3.95 24.99 -30.79
N MET A 644 -4.27 23.76 -30.38
CA MET A 644 -3.46 22.99 -29.44
C MET A 644 -2.30 22.25 -30.12
N LEU A 645 -2.55 21.71 -31.31
CA LEU A 645 -1.59 20.87 -32.03
C LEU A 645 -1.67 21.16 -33.53
N ASP A 646 -0.53 21.03 -34.21
CA ASP A 646 -0.50 20.98 -35.67
C ASP A 646 -0.83 19.55 -36.12
N CYS A 647 -2.00 19.38 -36.74
CA CYS A 647 -2.56 18.07 -37.07
C CYS A 647 -2.86 17.94 -38.58
N PRO A 648 -2.62 16.76 -39.18
CA PRO A 648 -3.06 16.48 -40.55
C PRO A 648 -4.56 16.73 -40.72
N THR A 649 -4.93 17.44 -41.79
CA THR A 649 -6.32 17.76 -42.13
C THR A 649 -6.57 17.47 -43.63
N PRO A 650 -7.65 16.78 -44.01
CA PRO A 650 -8.67 16.18 -43.14
C PRO A 650 -8.12 14.96 -42.37
N VAL A 651 -8.67 14.73 -41.18
CA VAL A 651 -8.39 13.55 -40.37
C VAL A 651 -8.91 12.32 -41.09
N ARG A 652 -8.09 11.26 -41.13
CA ARG A 652 -8.48 9.95 -41.66
C ARG A 652 -9.34 9.24 -40.63
N THR A 653 -10.65 9.16 -40.90
CA THR A 653 -11.64 8.71 -39.90
C THR A 653 -11.82 7.20 -39.82
N GLU A 654 -11.29 6.44 -40.77
CA GLU A 654 -11.34 4.98 -40.73
C GLU A 654 -10.36 4.46 -39.66
N GLN A 655 -10.88 3.77 -38.64
CA GLN A 655 -10.08 3.28 -37.51
C GLN A 655 -8.86 2.46 -37.96
N ALA A 656 -9.02 1.56 -38.94
CA ALA A 656 -7.92 0.75 -39.45
C ALA A 656 -6.83 1.58 -40.14
N VAL A 657 -7.21 2.67 -40.82
CA VAL A 657 -6.27 3.59 -41.48
C VAL A 657 -5.53 4.41 -40.43
N PHE A 658 -6.25 4.94 -39.43
CA PHE A 658 -5.62 5.66 -38.32
C PHE A 658 -4.61 4.78 -37.58
N LEU A 659 -5.00 3.54 -37.23
CA LEU A 659 -4.10 2.58 -36.57
C LEU A 659 -2.86 2.29 -37.43
N ALA A 660 -3.00 2.20 -38.75
CA ALA A 660 -1.85 2.01 -39.65
C ALA A 660 -0.95 3.25 -39.67
N ASP A 661 -1.53 4.45 -39.78
CA ASP A 661 -0.78 5.71 -39.80
C ASP A 661 -0.03 5.95 -38.48
N TYR A 662 -0.52 5.43 -37.35
CA TYR A 662 0.06 5.58 -36.02
C TYR A 662 1.04 4.46 -35.63
N LEU A 663 0.76 3.21 -35.99
CA LEU A 663 1.51 2.04 -35.48
C LEU A 663 2.50 1.44 -36.49
N GLN A 664 2.44 1.82 -37.77
CA GLN A 664 3.31 1.29 -38.82
C GLN A 664 4.38 2.29 -39.25
N ARG A 665 5.59 1.77 -39.48
CA ARG A 665 6.69 2.55 -40.01
C ARG A 665 6.32 3.14 -41.37
N GLY A 666 6.43 4.45 -41.49
CA GLY A 666 6.06 5.20 -42.69
C GLY A 666 4.62 5.73 -42.69
N GLY A 667 3.83 5.41 -41.67
CA GLY A 667 2.57 6.09 -41.38
C GLY A 667 2.80 7.56 -41.01
N SER A 668 1.82 8.42 -41.30
CA SER A 668 1.98 9.88 -41.11
C SER A 668 1.98 10.33 -39.65
N LEU A 669 1.54 9.47 -38.73
CA LEU A 669 1.48 9.73 -37.29
C LEU A 669 2.49 8.88 -36.50
N TYR A 670 3.30 8.08 -37.21
CA TYR A 670 4.24 7.15 -36.60
C TYR A 670 5.52 7.87 -36.14
N ASP A 671 5.84 7.67 -34.88
CA ASP A 671 7.10 7.98 -34.22
C ASP A 671 7.43 6.85 -33.23
N ALA A 672 8.56 6.18 -33.45
CA ALA A 672 8.95 5.02 -32.65
C ALA A 672 9.20 5.34 -31.17
N ALA A 673 9.65 6.56 -30.85
CA ALA A 673 9.97 6.99 -29.50
C ALA A 673 8.74 7.55 -28.78
N GLU A 674 7.82 8.17 -29.51
CA GLU A 674 6.62 8.77 -28.91
C GLU A 674 5.41 7.83 -28.85
N ASN A 675 5.26 6.89 -29.80
CA ASN A 675 4.12 5.96 -29.83
C ASN A 675 4.38 4.67 -29.05
N PHE A 676 5.60 4.41 -28.60
CA PHE A 676 5.95 3.18 -27.88
C PHE A 676 6.80 3.46 -26.65
N LEU A 677 6.62 2.65 -25.61
CA LEU A 677 7.49 2.66 -24.45
C LEU A 677 8.84 2.04 -24.79
N ALA A 678 9.90 2.49 -24.09
CA ALA A 678 11.21 1.84 -24.07
C ALA A 678 11.22 0.55 -23.22
N ALA A 679 10.19 -0.28 -23.36
CA ALA A 679 10.02 -1.55 -22.65
C ALA A 679 9.24 -2.54 -23.54
N PRO A 680 9.53 -3.86 -23.43
CA PRO A 680 8.76 -4.86 -24.16
C PRO A 680 7.33 -5.00 -23.61
N ALA A 681 6.44 -5.58 -24.41
CA ALA A 681 5.09 -5.90 -23.98
C ALA A 681 5.11 -6.85 -22.76
N GLY A 682 4.19 -6.62 -21.82
CA GLY A 682 4.11 -7.35 -20.55
C GLY A 682 5.08 -6.87 -19.47
N ALA A 683 5.96 -5.89 -19.74
CA ALA A 683 6.92 -5.40 -18.74
C ALA A 683 6.41 -4.19 -17.93
N VAL A 684 5.55 -3.34 -18.51
CA VAL A 684 5.05 -2.12 -17.87
C VAL A 684 3.56 -1.95 -18.16
N HIS A 685 2.79 -1.57 -17.14
CA HIS A 685 1.41 -1.11 -17.31
C HIS A 685 1.41 0.38 -17.67
N PHE A 686 0.85 0.72 -18.83
CA PHE A 686 0.70 2.09 -19.30
C PHE A 686 -0.60 2.22 -20.10
N TYR A 687 -1.50 3.06 -19.60
CA TYR A 687 -2.81 3.27 -20.20
C TYR A 687 -2.68 3.70 -21.67
N SER A 688 -3.45 3.07 -22.55
CA SER A 688 -3.44 3.38 -23.99
C SER A 688 -4.81 3.20 -24.63
N ASN A 689 -5.30 4.30 -25.20
CA ASN A 689 -6.49 4.39 -26.03
C ASN A 689 -6.25 3.73 -27.39
N VAL A 690 -5.08 3.93 -28.00
CA VAL A 690 -4.70 3.28 -29.27
C VAL A 690 -4.67 1.75 -29.10
N GLY A 691 -4.17 1.25 -27.98
CA GLY A 691 -4.22 -0.18 -27.63
C GLY A 691 -5.66 -0.72 -27.51
N ALA A 692 -6.59 0.06 -26.96
CA ALA A 692 -8.00 -0.31 -26.87
C ALA A 692 -8.68 -0.37 -28.25
N ALA A 693 -8.43 0.62 -29.10
CA ALA A 693 -8.90 0.59 -30.49
C ALA A 693 -8.36 -0.64 -31.24
N LEU A 694 -7.08 -0.99 -31.04
CA LEU A 694 -6.47 -2.18 -31.62
C LEU A 694 -7.10 -3.49 -31.11
N ALA A 695 -7.43 -3.58 -29.81
CA ALA A 695 -8.13 -4.73 -29.24
C ALA A 695 -9.52 -4.91 -29.89
N SER A 696 -10.27 -3.82 -30.08
CA SER A 696 -11.57 -3.86 -30.78
C SER A 696 -11.44 -4.36 -32.22
N ARG A 697 -10.31 -4.05 -32.88
CA ARG A 697 -10.03 -4.51 -34.24
C ARG A 697 -9.68 -6.01 -34.29
N MET A 698 -8.87 -6.49 -33.35
CA MET A 698 -8.59 -7.92 -33.22
C MET A 698 -9.88 -8.70 -33.00
N LEU A 699 -10.75 -8.21 -32.12
CA LEU A 699 -12.05 -8.79 -31.85
C LEU A 699 -12.93 -8.85 -33.10
N ALA A 700 -13.01 -7.76 -33.87
CA ALA A 700 -13.80 -7.72 -35.11
C ALA A 700 -13.30 -8.74 -36.15
N VAL A 701 -11.98 -8.93 -36.26
CA VAL A 701 -11.38 -9.92 -37.17
C VAL A 701 -11.65 -11.35 -36.69
N ALA A 702 -11.49 -11.64 -35.39
CA ALA A 702 -11.72 -12.97 -34.83
C ALA A 702 -13.20 -13.38 -34.91
N THR A 703 -14.11 -12.45 -34.61
CA THR A 703 -15.57 -12.68 -34.65
C THR A 703 -16.18 -12.57 -36.05
N ARG A 704 -15.39 -12.14 -37.05
CA ARG A 704 -15.84 -11.86 -38.43
C ARG A 704 -17.07 -10.94 -38.49
N THR A 705 -17.20 -10.05 -37.51
CA THR A 705 -18.32 -9.12 -37.34
C THR A 705 -17.74 -7.76 -36.98
N ASP A 706 -18.25 -6.68 -37.54
CA ASP A 706 -17.81 -5.35 -37.10
C ASP A 706 -18.24 -5.08 -35.65
N PHE A 707 -17.45 -4.29 -34.93
CA PHE A 707 -17.61 -4.10 -33.50
C PHE A 707 -18.90 -3.35 -33.11
N GLU A 708 -19.37 -2.43 -33.96
CA GLU A 708 -20.68 -1.77 -33.79
C GLU A 708 -21.81 -2.81 -33.82
N THR A 709 -21.85 -3.65 -34.86
CA THR A 709 -22.87 -4.70 -35.01
C THR A 709 -22.80 -5.73 -33.88
N TRP A 710 -21.59 -6.10 -33.44
CA TRP A 710 -21.43 -7.03 -32.32
C TRP A 710 -22.04 -6.48 -31.03
N THR A 711 -21.71 -5.24 -30.66
CA THR A 711 -22.20 -4.61 -29.42
C THR A 711 -23.70 -4.34 -29.47
N GLU A 712 -24.23 -3.91 -30.61
CA GLU A 712 -25.68 -3.75 -30.84
C GLU A 712 -26.43 -5.06 -30.58
N ARG A 713 -25.98 -6.15 -31.22
CA ARG A 713 -26.64 -7.46 -31.17
C ARG A 713 -26.49 -8.16 -29.83
N ASN A 714 -25.31 -8.10 -29.22
CA ASN A 714 -24.94 -8.95 -28.08
C ASN A 714 -24.93 -8.20 -26.74
N ILE A 715 -25.06 -6.87 -26.72
CA ILE A 715 -25.08 -6.05 -25.50
C ILE A 715 -26.29 -5.11 -25.49
N PHE A 716 -26.38 -4.17 -26.44
CA PHE A 716 -27.38 -3.09 -26.36
C PHE A 716 -28.80 -3.61 -26.51
N THR A 717 -29.08 -4.40 -27.56
CA THR A 717 -30.42 -4.97 -27.79
C THR A 717 -30.85 -5.91 -26.65
N PRO A 718 -30.03 -6.89 -26.20
CA PRO A 718 -30.39 -7.74 -25.06
C PRO A 718 -30.70 -6.97 -23.78
N LEU A 719 -29.90 -5.95 -23.47
CA LEU A 719 -30.09 -5.11 -22.29
C LEU A 719 -31.11 -3.99 -22.49
N ARG A 720 -31.70 -3.86 -23.68
CA ARG A 720 -32.66 -2.79 -24.04
C ARG A 720 -32.08 -1.39 -23.85
N MET A 721 -30.80 -1.20 -24.17
CA MET A 721 -30.11 0.09 -24.13
C MET A 721 -30.46 0.90 -25.38
N ARG A 722 -31.58 1.63 -25.35
CA ARG A 722 -32.18 2.25 -26.56
C ARG A 722 -31.54 3.57 -26.97
N ASP A 723 -30.91 4.24 -26.02
CA ASP A 723 -30.29 5.55 -26.16
C ASP A 723 -28.76 5.42 -26.20
N THR A 724 -28.27 4.26 -26.66
CA THR A 724 -26.85 3.90 -26.68
C THR A 724 -26.38 3.56 -28.08
N HIS A 725 -25.48 4.38 -28.64
CA HIS A 725 -24.96 4.21 -30.00
C HIS A 725 -23.53 4.75 -30.13
N TRP A 726 -22.71 4.12 -30.99
CA TRP A 726 -21.34 4.55 -31.26
C TRP A 726 -21.27 5.84 -32.11
N PHE A 727 -22.18 5.98 -33.07
CA PHE A 727 -22.14 7.05 -34.07
C PHE A 727 -23.35 7.98 -33.96
N ASN A 728 -23.11 9.29 -34.13
CA ASN A 728 -24.15 10.31 -33.96
C ASN A 728 -25.31 10.17 -34.98
N SER A 729 -25.01 9.65 -36.18
CA SER A 729 -25.99 9.36 -37.24
C SER A 729 -27.10 8.41 -36.81
N ARG A 730 -26.90 7.61 -35.75
CA ARG A 730 -27.94 6.72 -35.20
C ARG A 730 -29.00 7.45 -34.39
N PHE A 731 -28.74 8.67 -33.94
CA PHE A 731 -29.69 9.47 -33.15
C PHE A 731 -30.64 10.33 -34.00
N ASP A 732 -30.43 10.41 -35.32
CA ASP A 732 -31.25 11.24 -36.23
C ASP A 732 -32.67 10.67 -36.48
N GLY A 733 -32.94 9.43 -36.07
CA GLY A 733 -34.19 8.69 -36.32
C GLY A 733 -35.36 8.91 -35.34
N GLY A 734 -35.31 9.96 -34.48
CA GLY A 734 -36.40 10.30 -33.54
C GLY A 734 -36.16 9.92 -32.07
N GLY A 735 -34.94 9.51 -31.71
CA GLY A 735 -34.50 9.31 -30.32
C GLY A 735 -34.06 10.59 -29.61
N GLU A 736 -33.65 10.47 -28.34
CA GLU A 736 -33.02 11.57 -27.60
C GLU A 736 -31.66 11.93 -28.23
N ARG A 737 -31.40 13.22 -28.45
CA ARG A 737 -30.11 13.67 -29.03
C ARG A 737 -29.03 13.72 -27.95
N PRO A 738 -27.77 13.36 -28.27
CA PRO A 738 -26.66 13.52 -27.34
C PRO A 738 -26.56 14.94 -26.76
N ALA A 739 -26.12 15.06 -25.52
CA ALA A 739 -25.84 16.34 -24.87
C ALA A 739 -24.70 17.06 -25.63
N VAL A 740 -24.86 18.37 -25.80
CA VAL A 740 -23.78 19.26 -26.28
C VAL A 740 -22.68 19.23 -25.22
N ARG A 741 -21.44 19.05 -25.67
CA ARG A 741 -20.23 19.06 -24.85
C ARG A 741 -19.72 20.49 -24.71
N TYR A 742 -19.23 20.86 -23.54
CA TYR A 742 -18.76 22.21 -23.23
C TYR A 742 -17.34 22.20 -22.66
N VAL A 743 -16.59 23.26 -22.93
CA VAL A 743 -15.35 23.63 -22.20
C VAL A 743 -15.60 24.90 -21.40
N ILE A 744 -14.72 25.22 -20.45
CA ILE A 744 -14.87 26.42 -19.61
C ILE A 744 -13.89 27.48 -20.08
N ASP A 745 -14.40 28.52 -20.74
CA ASP A 745 -13.62 29.70 -21.11
C ASP A 745 -13.95 30.86 -20.16
N GLY A 746 -12.99 31.19 -19.30
CA GLY A 746 -13.19 32.14 -18.19
C GLY A 746 -14.29 31.66 -17.24
N ASP A 747 -15.36 32.44 -17.12
CA ASP A 747 -16.51 32.15 -16.24
C ASP A 747 -17.72 31.61 -17.01
N LYS A 748 -17.53 31.05 -18.21
CA LYS A 748 -18.63 30.61 -19.08
C LYS A 748 -18.40 29.24 -19.71
N PRO A 749 -19.44 28.39 -19.76
CA PRO A 749 -19.39 27.19 -20.58
C PRO A 749 -19.55 27.55 -22.07
N VAL A 750 -18.60 27.13 -22.90
CA VAL A 750 -18.58 27.34 -24.35
C VAL A 750 -18.83 25.99 -25.05
N PRO A 751 -19.80 25.90 -25.97
CA PRO A 751 -20.12 24.65 -26.65
C PRO A 751 -18.99 24.27 -27.62
N LEU A 752 -18.59 23.00 -27.58
CA LEU A 752 -17.72 22.42 -28.58
C LEU A 752 -18.50 22.06 -29.85
N PRO A 753 -17.85 22.10 -31.03
CA PRO A 753 -18.44 21.52 -32.24
C PRO A 753 -18.69 20.02 -32.06
N GLU A 754 -19.62 19.49 -32.83
CA GLU A 754 -19.88 18.05 -32.85
C GLU A 754 -18.65 17.31 -33.43
N TYR A 755 -18.00 16.51 -32.59
CA TYR A 755 -16.79 15.76 -32.94
C TYR A 755 -16.95 14.25 -32.67
N ALA A 756 -16.14 13.47 -33.37
CA ALA A 756 -15.96 12.03 -33.17
C ALA A 756 -14.45 11.69 -33.12
N LEU A 757 -14.12 10.42 -32.91
CA LEU A 757 -12.74 9.93 -32.80
C LEU A 757 -12.45 8.92 -33.90
N ALA A 758 -11.27 8.98 -34.51
CA ALA A 758 -10.81 7.93 -35.43
C ALA A 758 -10.65 6.57 -34.71
N THR A 759 -10.30 6.59 -33.42
CA THR A 759 -10.17 5.43 -32.54
C THR A 759 -11.46 5.03 -31.80
N TRP A 760 -12.61 5.58 -32.21
CA TRP A 760 -13.96 5.56 -31.59
C TRP A 760 -14.35 4.47 -30.57
N ALA A 761 -13.84 3.25 -30.65
CA ALA A 761 -14.09 2.19 -29.66
C ALA A 761 -13.51 2.51 -28.28
N ASP A 762 -12.46 3.33 -28.21
CA ASP A 762 -11.80 3.71 -26.95
C ASP A 762 -12.60 4.72 -26.10
N GLY A 763 -13.41 5.58 -26.73
CA GLY A 763 -14.04 6.71 -26.05
C GLY A 763 -15.35 7.21 -26.66
N GLY A 764 -15.69 6.76 -27.86
CA GLY A 764 -16.73 7.36 -28.69
C GLY A 764 -18.16 6.90 -28.44
N LEU A 765 -18.43 5.99 -27.49
CA LEU A 765 -19.79 5.53 -27.22
C LEU A 765 -20.62 6.67 -26.62
N LYS A 766 -21.88 6.82 -27.03
CA LYS A 766 -22.84 7.69 -26.37
C LYS A 766 -23.89 6.83 -25.71
N SER A 767 -24.24 7.12 -24.45
CA SER A 767 -25.28 6.41 -23.70
C SER A 767 -25.94 7.31 -22.68
N SER A 768 -27.10 6.89 -22.16
CA SER A 768 -27.86 7.60 -21.14
C SER A 768 -27.64 7.00 -19.75
N ALA A 769 -27.93 7.76 -18.69
CA ALA A 769 -27.83 7.24 -17.33
C ALA A 769 -28.79 6.05 -17.10
N ALA A 770 -29.96 6.06 -17.73
CA ALA A 770 -30.91 4.96 -17.68
C ALA A 770 -30.37 3.66 -18.32
N ASP A 771 -29.74 3.76 -19.48
CA ASP A 771 -29.15 2.62 -20.17
C ASP A 771 -27.91 2.09 -19.43
N MET A 772 -27.04 3.00 -18.97
CA MET A 772 -25.84 2.63 -18.22
C MET A 772 -26.17 2.00 -16.86
N ALA A 773 -27.29 2.37 -16.22
CA ALA A 773 -27.78 1.67 -15.03
C ALA A 773 -28.13 0.21 -15.33
N ARG A 774 -28.76 -0.06 -16.47
CA ARG A 774 -29.09 -1.43 -16.90
C ARG A 774 -27.84 -2.22 -17.23
N TYR A 775 -26.87 -1.58 -17.90
CA TYR A 775 -25.57 -2.17 -18.18
C TYR A 775 -24.83 -2.57 -16.89
N LEU A 776 -24.65 -1.63 -15.96
CA LEU A 776 -23.96 -1.89 -14.70
C LEU A 776 -24.68 -2.98 -13.88
N LEU A 777 -26.01 -2.92 -13.80
CA LEU A 777 -26.81 -3.94 -13.10
C LEU A 777 -26.63 -5.34 -13.71
N ALA A 778 -26.56 -5.44 -15.05
CA ALA A 778 -26.31 -6.73 -15.70
C ALA A 778 -24.94 -7.30 -15.35
N ILE A 779 -23.89 -6.46 -15.27
CA ILE A 779 -22.55 -6.88 -14.87
C ILE A 779 -22.54 -7.34 -13.41
N VAL A 780 -23.13 -6.57 -12.50
CA VAL A 780 -23.24 -6.93 -11.08
C VAL A 780 -24.00 -8.24 -10.87
N ARG A 781 -24.96 -8.55 -11.74
CA ARG A 781 -25.73 -9.81 -11.73
C ARG A 781 -25.05 -10.96 -12.49
N GLY A 782 -23.74 -10.88 -12.74
CA GLY A 782 -23.00 -11.95 -13.40
C GLY A 782 -23.33 -12.10 -14.89
N GLY A 783 -23.74 -11.02 -15.55
CA GLY A 783 -23.96 -10.97 -16.99
C GLY A 783 -25.40 -11.23 -17.42
N GLU A 784 -26.39 -11.11 -16.53
CA GLU A 784 -27.81 -11.35 -16.84
C GLU A 784 -28.74 -10.24 -16.34
N LEU A 785 -29.68 -9.82 -17.19
CA LEU A 785 -30.76 -8.90 -16.82
C LEU A 785 -32.03 -9.18 -17.65
N ASP A 786 -33.21 -9.13 -17.03
CA ASP A 786 -34.52 -9.34 -17.69
C ASP A 786 -34.57 -10.64 -18.54
N ASP A 787 -34.08 -11.75 -17.98
CA ASP A 787 -33.97 -13.07 -18.63
C ASP A 787 -33.10 -13.07 -19.92
N ARG A 788 -32.25 -12.05 -20.08
CA ARG A 788 -31.27 -11.92 -21.17
C ARG A 788 -29.87 -11.98 -20.60
N ARG A 789 -29.11 -12.97 -21.06
CA ARG A 789 -27.69 -13.13 -20.75
C ARG A 789 -26.82 -12.47 -21.81
N ILE A 790 -25.86 -11.64 -21.37
CA ILE A 790 -24.80 -11.08 -22.21
C ILE A 790 -23.48 -11.81 -22.00
N ALA A 791 -23.21 -12.40 -20.84
CA ALA A 791 -22.03 -13.24 -20.58
C ALA A 791 -22.36 -14.21 -19.45
N ASP A 792 -21.66 -15.34 -19.34
CA ASP A 792 -21.77 -16.17 -18.15
C ASP A 792 -21.05 -15.55 -16.92
N ALA A 793 -21.44 -15.96 -15.72
CA ALA A 793 -20.91 -15.39 -14.48
C ALA A 793 -19.39 -15.60 -14.35
N ALA A 794 -18.88 -16.75 -14.82
CA ALA A 794 -17.45 -17.05 -14.79
C ALA A 794 -16.64 -16.11 -15.71
N SER A 795 -17.21 -15.73 -16.86
CA SER A 795 -16.62 -14.79 -17.80
C SER A 795 -16.67 -13.36 -17.28
N VAL A 796 -17.74 -12.98 -16.56
CA VAL A 796 -17.79 -11.70 -15.83
C VAL A 796 -16.73 -11.66 -14.73
N ASP A 797 -16.61 -12.72 -13.93
CA ASP A 797 -15.58 -12.82 -12.88
C ASP A 797 -14.17 -12.74 -13.49
N ALA A 798 -13.91 -13.46 -14.58
CA ALA A 798 -12.63 -13.40 -15.29
C ALA A 798 -12.37 -12.00 -15.87
N MET A 799 -13.39 -11.33 -16.40
CA MET A 799 -13.30 -9.98 -16.95
C MET A 799 -12.92 -8.94 -15.89
N LEU A 800 -13.46 -9.07 -14.67
CA LEU A 800 -13.19 -8.18 -13.54
C LEU A 800 -11.91 -8.56 -12.76
N SER A 801 -11.36 -9.76 -12.99
CA SER A 801 -10.17 -10.27 -12.33
C SER A 801 -8.87 -9.70 -12.92
N PRO A 802 -7.79 -9.56 -12.12
CA PRO A 802 -6.51 -9.03 -12.60
C PRO A 802 -5.95 -9.83 -13.79
N GLN A 803 -5.64 -9.13 -14.88
CA GLN A 803 -5.03 -9.68 -16.09
C GLN A 803 -3.51 -9.46 -16.15
N THR A 804 -2.95 -8.78 -15.15
CA THR A 804 -1.50 -8.56 -14.99
C THR A 804 -1.14 -8.42 -13.52
N GLU A 805 0.06 -8.86 -13.14
CA GLU A 805 0.66 -8.66 -11.81
C GLU A 805 1.42 -7.33 -11.70
N LEU A 806 1.52 -6.58 -12.79
CA LEU A 806 2.22 -5.31 -12.81
C LEU A 806 1.52 -4.27 -11.92
N PRO A 807 2.27 -3.36 -11.29
CA PRO A 807 1.68 -2.26 -10.53
C PRO A 807 0.88 -1.35 -11.46
N THR A 808 -0.40 -1.09 -11.14
CA THR A 808 -1.23 -0.10 -11.84
C THR A 808 -1.60 1.03 -10.90
N LEU A 809 -1.88 2.23 -11.45
CA LEU A 809 -2.25 3.38 -10.61
C LEU A 809 -3.57 3.14 -9.88
N GLN A 810 -4.55 2.53 -10.57
CA GLN A 810 -5.92 2.39 -10.09
C GLN A 810 -6.21 1.00 -9.47
N GLY A 811 -5.20 0.28 -8.97
CA GLY A 811 -5.39 -1.02 -8.32
C GLY A 811 -5.06 -2.21 -9.21
N SER A 812 -6.07 -3.00 -9.58
CA SER A 812 -5.93 -4.11 -10.52
C SER A 812 -6.61 -3.80 -11.85
N GLN A 813 -6.05 -4.35 -12.92
CA GLN A 813 -6.54 -4.17 -14.28
C GLN A 813 -7.12 -5.48 -14.78
N GLY A 814 -8.44 -5.51 -14.96
CA GLY A 814 -9.19 -6.54 -15.67
C GLY A 814 -9.12 -6.36 -17.19
N ILE A 815 -10.09 -6.93 -17.91
CA ILE A 815 -10.23 -6.76 -19.36
C ILE A 815 -10.88 -5.39 -19.62
N PHE A 816 -10.09 -4.31 -19.63
CA PHE A 816 -10.57 -2.90 -19.63
C PHE A 816 -11.51 -2.53 -18.47
N TRP A 817 -11.49 -3.28 -17.37
CA TRP A 817 -12.16 -2.93 -16.13
C TRP A 817 -11.13 -2.65 -15.05
N VAL A 818 -11.35 -1.63 -14.25
CA VAL A 818 -10.52 -1.32 -13.09
C VAL A 818 -11.19 -1.91 -11.87
N ASN A 819 -10.43 -2.58 -11.01
CA ASN A 819 -10.90 -3.03 -9.69
C ASN A 819 -9.83 -2.71 -8.64
N ASP A 820 -10.13 -1.79 -7.73
CA ASP A 820 -9.20 -1.37 -6.68
C ASP A 820 -9.45 -2.04 -5.32
N GLY A 821 -10.27 -3.09 -5.31
CA GLY A 821 -10.64 -3.85 -4.12
C GLY A 821 -11.80 -3.24 -3.33
N PHE A 822 -12.13 -1.97 -3.55
CA PHE A 822 -13.34 -1.32 -3.03
C PHE A 822 -14.35 -1.11 -4.15
N LEU A 823 -13.90 -0.47 -5.23
CA LEU A 823 -14.68 -0.13 -6.40
C LEU A 823 -14.19 -0.92 -7.61
N PHE A 824 -15.12 -1.47 -8.38
CA PHE A 824 -14.84 -1.85 -9.77
C PHE A 824 -15.64 -1.01 -10.74
N GLY A 825 -15.08 -0.75 -11.92
CA GLY A 825 -15.69 0.14 -12.89
C GLY A 825 -14.70 0.76 -13.87
N HIS A 826 -15.03 1.95 -14.35
CA HIS A 826 -14.14 2.78 -15.16
C HIS A 826 -14.58 4.25 -15.11
N ASP A 827 -13.61 5.17 -15.12
CA ASP A 827 -13.85 6.60 -15.28
C ASP A 827 -13.68 7.03 -16.74
N GLY A 828 -14.17 8.21 -17.12
CA GLY A 828 -14.01 8.70 -18.48
C GLY A 828 -13.84 10.20 -18.52
N SER A 829 -12.91 10.65 -19.37
CA SER A 829 -12.75 12.05 -19.71
C SER A 829 -12.41 12.15 -21.19
N ASP A 830 -13.15 12.99 -21.91
CA ASP A 830 -12.90 13.44 -23.29
C ASP A 830 -13.19 14.95 -23.35
N PRO A 831 -12.74 15.68 -24.39
CA PRO A 831 -13.09 17.10 -24.58
C PRO A 831 -14.59 17.39 -24.36
N GLY A 832 -14.90 18.07 -23.25
CA GLY A 832 -16.23 18.44 -22.80
C GLY A 832 -17.13 17.31 -22.29
N ALA A 833 -16.57 16.18 -21.85
CA ALA A 833 -17.30 15.08 -21.22
C ALA A 833 -16.53 14.46 -20.06
N THR A 834 -17.18 14.34 -18.90
CA THR A 834 -16.66 13.61 -17.72
C THR A 834 -17.68 12.56 -17.29
N THR A 835 -17.24 11.31 -17.13
CA THR A 835 -18.11 10.19 -16.80
C THR A 835 -17.51 9.32 -15.70
N GLN A 836 -18.39 8.69 -14.93
CA GLN A 836 -18.04 7.74 -13.89
C GLN A 836 -19.03 6.59 -13.93
N MET A 837 -18.55 5.35 -13.88
CA MET A 837 -19.37 4.16 -13.69
C MET A 837 -18.63 3.21 -12.77
N PHE A 838 -19.09 3.09 -11.53
CA PHE A 838 -18.45 2.25 -10.52
C PHE A 838 -19.47 1.52 -9.66
N TYR A 839 -19.06 0.37 -9.15
CA TYR A 839 -19.80 -0.42 -8.17
C TYR A 839 -18.99 -0.57 -6.88
N ASP A 840 -19.60 -0.14 -5.78
CA ASP A 840 -19.12 -0.39 -4.43
C ASP A 840 -19.48 -1.82 -4.02
N GLN A 841 -18.46 -2.66 -3.93
CA GLN A 841 -18.58 -4.09 -3.63
C GLN A 841 -18.96 -4.38 -2.17
N TYR A 842 -18.91 -3.39 -1.27
CA TYR A 842 -19.12 -3.57 0.17
C TYR A 842 -20.48 -3.08 0.63
N HIS A 843 -20.99 -2.03 0.00
CA HIS A 843 -22.31 -1.50 0.29
C HIS A 843 -23.36 -1.96 -0.73
N ASP A 844 -23.00 -2.83 -1.68
CA ASP A 844 -23.86 -3.27 -2.79
C ASP A 844 -24.51 -2.10 -3.53
N MET A 845 -23.71 -1.09 -3.91
CA MET A 845 -24.20 0.16 -4.47
C MET A 845 -23.35 0.60 -5.67
N GLY A 846 -23.96 0.59 -6.85
CA GLY A 846 -23.38 1.16 -8.05
C GLY A 846 -23.90 2.54 -8.36
N PHE A 847 -23.07 3.37 -8.98
CA PHE A 847 -23.47 4.67 -9.48
C PHE A 847 -22.89 4.92 -10.88
N VAL A 848 -23.69 5.63 -11.67
CA VAL A 848 -23.31 6.20 -12.95
C VAL A 848 -23.47 7.71 -12.84
N LEU A 849 -22.48 8.46 -13.32
CA LEU A 849 -22.54 9.92 -13.43
C LEU A 849 -22.02 10.34 -14.79
N LEU A 850 -22.84 11.08 -15.53
CA LEU A 850 -22.55 11.59 -16.86
C LEU A 850 -22.63 13.12 -16.84
N VAL A 851 -21.57 13.80 -17.25
CA VAL A 851 -21.45 15.26 -17.18
C VAL A 851 -20.94 15.79 -18.53
N ASN A 852 -21.56 16.86 -19.06
CA ASN A 852 -21.20 17.44 -20.36
C ASN A 852 -20.20 18.61 -20.26
N VAL A 853 -19.24 18.50 -19.36
CA VAL A 853 -18.06 19.35 -19.27
C VAL A 853 -16.87 18.50 -18.79
N SER A 854 -15.65 18.89 -19.17
CA SER A 854 -14.41 18.29 -18.69
C SER A 854 -13.39 19.38 -18.38
N ASP A 855 -12.36 19.03 -17.63
CA ASP A 855 -11.14 19.81 -17.41
C ASP A 855 -10.05 19.53 -18.47
N LEU A 856 -10.18 18.43 -19.21
CA LEU A 856 -9.36 18.16 -20.39
C LEU A 856 -9.44 19.36 -21.33
N MET A 857 -8.27 19.95 -21.59
CA MET A 857 -7.97 21.14 -22.42
C MET A 857 -7.68 22.44 -21.66
N ASP A 858 -8.12 22.61 -20.40
CA ASP A 858 -7.97 23.89 -19.67
C ASP A 858 -6.99 23.84 -18.47
N ASP A 859 -6.40 22.67 -18.13
CA ASP A 859 -5.63 22.40 -16.89
C ASP A 859 -6.28 23.03 -15.63
N ASN A 860 -7.61 23.03 -15.61
CA ASN A 860 -8.40 23.74 -14.61
C ASN A 860 -8.53 22.89 -13.34
N LYS A 861 -7.49 22.90 -12.51
CA LYS A 861 -7.45 22.17 -11.23
C LYS A 861 -8.60 22.52 -10.29
N ALA A 862 -9.21 23.70 -10.42
CA ALA A 862 -10.38 24.06 -9.63
C ALA A 862 -11.64 23.32 -10.10
N LEU A 863 -11.86 23.26 -11.42
CA LEU A 863 -12.92 22.45 -12.02
C LEU A 863 -12.76 20.97 -11.65
N GLU A 864 -11.56 20.43 -11.80
CA GLU A 864 -11.24 19.04 -11.43
C GLU A 864 -11.64 18.73 -9.98
N ARG A 865 -11.26 19.58 -9.01
CA ARG A 865 -11.65 19.42 -7.60
C ARG A 865 -13.16 19.43 -7.40
N ARG A 866 -13.89 20.31 -8.11
CA ARG A 866 -15.34 20.41 -8.01
C ARG A 866 -16.05 19.20 -8.65
N LEU A 867 -15.54 18.69 -9.77
CA LEU A 867 -16.02 17.46 -10.39
C LEU A 867 -15.84 16.26 -9.45
N ARG A 868 -14.70 16.12 -8.78
CA ARG A 868 -14.48 15.08 -7.75
C ARG A 868 -15.49 15.20 -6.59
N ALA A 869 -15.79 16.42 -6.14
CA ALA A 869 -16.81 16.65 -5.11
C ALA A 869 -18.22 16.25 -5.57
N LEU A 870 -18.53 16.43 -6.86
CA LEU A 870 -19.77 15.95 -7.48
C LEU A 870 -19.88 14.41 -7.40
N VAL A 871 -18.80 13.68 -7.70
CA VAL A 871 -18.75 12.21 -7.57
C VAL A 871 -19.04 11.77 -6.13
N ARG A 872 -18.39 12.40 -5.15
CA ARG A 872 -18.64 12.13 -3.73
C ARG A 872 -20.09 12.39 -3.31
N LEU A 873 -20.68 13.47 -3.81
CA LEU A 873 -22.08 13.81 -3.53
C LEU A 873 -23.04 12.72 -4.07
N VAL A 874 -22.81 12.28 -5.31
CA VAL A 874 -23.58 11.21 -5.96
C VAL A 874 -23.45 9.91 -5.19
N TYR A 875 -22.24 9.53 -4.79
CA TYR A 875 -22.00 8.33 -3.98
C TYR A 875 -22.75 8.37 -2.64
N ARG A 876 -22.65 9.48 -1.88
CA ARG A 876 -23.36 9.63 -0.59
C ARG A 876 -24.88 9.56 -0.73
N ARG A 877 -25.43 10.03 -1.86
CA ARG A 877 -26.85 9.84 -2.18
C ARG A 877 -27.19 8.38 -2.48
N GLY A 878 -26.31 7.68 -3.16
CA GLY A 878 -26.43 6.24 -3.42
C GLY A 878 -26.51 5.42 -2.14
N LEU A 879 -25.69 5.73 -1.14
CA LEU A 879 -25.74 5.08 0.18
C LEU A 879 -27.12 5.23 0.85
N ALA A 880 -27.75 6.41 0.76
CA ALA A 880 -29.09 6.62 1.31
C ALA A 880 -30.13 5.76 0.58
N LEU A 881 -30.10 5.78 -0.76
CA LEU A 881 -31.02 5.01 -1.60
C LEU A 881 -30.91 3.50 -1.34
N ARG A 882 -29.68 3.01 -1.16
CA ARG A 882 -29.42 1.59 -0.90
C ARG A 882 -29.95 1.14 0.46
N ARG A 883 -29.87 2.01 1.47
CA ARG A 883 -30.41 1.76 2.81
C ARG A 883 -31.94 1.77 2.83
N ASP A 884 -32.56 2.62 2.03
CA ASP A 884 -34.02 2.77 1.96
C ASP A 884 -34.70 1.61 1.18
N GLN A 885 -33.92 0.78 0.46
CA GLN A 885 -34.35 -0.43 -0.25
C GLN A 885 -34.29 -1.65 0.67
#